data_AF-A0A146F4H4-F1
#
_entry.id   AF-A0A146F4H4-F1
#
_cell.length_a   1.000
_cell.length_b   1.000
_cell.length_c   1.000
_cell.angle_alpha   90.00
_cell.angle_beta   90.00
_cell.angle_gamma   90.00
#
_symmetry.space_group_name_H-M   'P 1'
#
loop_
_entity.id
_entity.type
_entity.pdbx_description
1 polymer ?
#
loop_
_entity_poly.entity_id
_entity_poly.type
_entity_poly.pdbx_seq_one_letter_code
_entity_poly.pdbx_strand_id
1 'polypeptide(L)'
;MKDIISVGKAFRRISEPLGNQDPHCVTRADNIWPYVISADNAESPRESVFRVLAGSPLEAMRMSLATPQEWEIPVSQRAYMSKSHGGRHWPVKPKDNLVGGHEGVGIVVALGKDVRDISVGDKVGIQVYAHKLLQWVNRTCEVCGFCSRGSQPLCPHIELSGYTVDGTFQQYCVCKAENAVRIPSGMPLDQAAPILCAGLTVYKALKECKLEQGELVAIAGAGGGLGTLACQFAKACGYRVLAISAGESKRKMCVEKLGADYFVDYKSSSDLVEEIKEVTEGGPNAVIVVSSTTKPFDDAIHYVKPMGTIVAVGLPPGCMNADIFTIVLRNITIKGSYVGNRHETEAALEIACRSGIIPPYNVLDVHELPKVYERMETGEMEGRAVLRIADDKVQSTPVRLTAQLEPRFCPEQFTVGTRLAYRLEELGVTDYFAVPGMSEGLGQRRMLTSIGDFNLGLLDELLKNGSIRMIGCCTELNAGYAADGYARSSPGKVAVVFVTFMVGGLSLINAIAGAYSEGLRVVVISGCPPQKAFEDKRLVHHTLGTNDKDQALRMFDQVTALSVRLSSSQNPAEALDGVIIHCLNASRPVYVEIPTDIAQEPCTPPGPLPINCSELFEMDHALNAVEAVTNCWNGAKQPILLVGAHVRQTVLPQVLVSLIDKLGCPVLVQPDGKSLVPEDHPQFLGTFWSSASDQKSEKVFMDSDLWVMVGCRWTDYHTLGCLNIREESHRILDLQDGSVTIPSDESYTDIPLNDLPATLGYQLGRPNQRVILMIGDGSLRMTFQELSTMISLRLNPIIFVFNNLGYAIETAIHDGPYNYYSNWNYTSLANSLCSTFHAFYDNPYVDHKLTETCSDPPMFSAQITTTTDLLIALRRAEHEPKKLAFLECCIDPSDISSSLQRFGLAVGTRGKEA
;
A
#
# COMPACT_ATOMS: atom_id res chain seq x y z
N MET A 1 6.70 -4.68 20.33
CA MET A 1 6.90 -5.62 21.47
C MET A 1 8.37 -5.96 21.70
N LYS A 2 9.13 -6.40 20.68
CA LYS A 2 10.58 -6.69 20.80
C LYS A 2 11.39 -5.51 21.38
N ASP A 3 10.98 -4.28 21.09
CA ASP A 3 11.69 -3.05 21.49
C ASP A 3 11.38 -2.62 22.93
N ILE A 4 10.22 -3.03 23.48
CA ILE A 4 9.90 -2.88 24.92
C ILE A 4 10.75 -3.85 25.76
N ILE A 5 11.11 -5.01 25.19
CA ILE A 5 11.98 -6.02 25.83
C ILE A 5 13.46 -5.58 25.79
N SER A 6 13.83 -4.59 24.96
CA SER A 6 15.23 -4.16 24.81
C SER A 6 15.78 -3.44 26.06
N VAL A 7 14.94 -2.68 26.76
CA VAL A 7 15.28 -1.93 27.99
C VAL A 7 15.69 -2.86 29.15
N GLY A 8 15.22 -4.12 29.15
CA GLY A 8 15.53 -5.09 30.21
C GLY A 8 16.89 -5.80 30.10
N LYS A 9 17.71 -5.56 29.07
CA LYS A 9 18.89 -6.38 28.73
C LYS A 9 20.21 -5.90 29.34
N ALA A 10 20.21 -5.51 30.61
CA ALA A 10 21.39 -4.99 31.33
C ALA A 10 21.95 -5.90 32.45
N PHE A 11 21.75 -7.23 32.41
CA PHE A 11 22.46 -8.19 33.27
C PHE A 11 22.86 -9.48 32.51
N ARG A 12 23.97 -10.14 32.91
CA ARG A 12 24.73 -11.12 32.09
C ARG A 12 24.99 -12.46 32.81
N ARG A 13 24.96 -13.57 32.03
CA ARG A 13 25.50 -14.95 32.27
C ARG A 13 24.77 -15.77 33.37
N ILE A 14 24.44 -17.07 33.20
CA ILE A 14 25.32 -18.25 32.99
C ILE A 14 24.52 -19.48 32.42
N SER A 15 25.20 -20.36 31.67
CA SER A 15 24.95 -21.80 31.30
C SER A 15 23.67 -22.33 30.59
N GLU A 16 23.93 -22.90 29.42
CA GLU A 16 23.36 -24.06 28.66
C GLU A 16 23.08 -25.39 29.43
N PRO A 17 22.60 -26.53 28.82
CA PRO A 17 21.97 -26.78 27.49
C PRO A 17 20.79 -27.84 27.47
N LEU A 18 20.38 -28.26 26.25
CA LEU A 18 19.63 -29.48 25.83
C LEU A 18 18.08 -29.41 25.82
N GLY A 19 17.37 -29.98 24.82
CA GLY A 19 17.82 -30.75 23.65
C GLY A 19 16.75 -31.01 22.57
N ASN A 20 17.14 -31.71 21.50
CA ASN A 20 16.37 -31.97 20.26
C ASN A 20 15.12 -32.85 20.43
N GLN A 21 14.11 -32.69 19.56
CA GLN A 21 13.75 -33.70 18.54
C GLN A 21 12.74 -33.20 17.49
N ASP A 22 12.81 -33.81 16.31
CA ASP A 22 12.13 -33.59 15.03
C ASP A 22 12.02 -35.00 14.36
N PRO A 23 11.45 -35.24 13.16
CA PRO A 23 10.22 -34.77 12.49
C PRO A 23 9.19 -35.91 12.33
N HIS A 24 8.04 -35.69 11.66
CA HIS A 24 7.50 -36.66 10.69
C HIS A 24 6.46 -36.04 9.72
N CYS A 25 6.38 -36.58 8.51
CA CYS A 25 5.57 -36.14 7.36
C CYS A 25 4.87 -37.36 6.72
N VAL A 26 3.83 -37.16 5.87
CA VAL A 26 3.47 -37.90 4.62
C VAL A 26 1.94 -37.90 4.29
N THR A 27 1.55 -36.94 3.43
CA THR A 27 0.68 -36.95 2.21
C THR A 27 -0.56 -37.87 1.93
N ARG A 28 -1.49 -37.30 1.12
CA ARG A 28 -2.50 -37.88 0.16
C ARG A 28 -3.92 -38.25 0.69
N ALA A 29 -5.03 -38.11 -0.08
CA ALA A 29 -5.36 -37.35 -1.30
C ALA A 29 -6.91 -37.38 -1.61
N ASP A 30 -7.35 -36.50 -2.53
CA ASP A 30 -8.51 -36.59 -3.46
C ASP A 30 -10.00 -36.33 -3.05
N ASN A 31 -10.53 -35.23 -3.62
CA ASN A 31 -11.81 -35.03 -4.35
C ASN A 31 -13.19 -35.14 -3.66
N ILE A 32 -13.94 -34.01 -3.66
CA ILE A 32 -15.27 -33.81 -4.33
C ILE A 32 -15.68 -32.30 -4.28
N TRP A 33 -16.22 -31.77 -5.39
CA TRP A 33 -16.88 -30.45 -5.61
C TRP A 33 -18.41 -30.66 -5.72
N PRO A 34 -19.36 -29.69 -5.54
CA PRO A 34 -19.50 -28.45 -6.37
C PRO A 34 -20.27 -27.20 -5.80
N TYR A 35 -20.43 -26.18 -6.67
CA TYR A 35 -21.20 -24.90 -6.58
C TYR A 35 -20.66 -23.79 -5.64
N VAL A 36 -20.34 -22.53 -6.04
CA VAL A 36 -20.65 -21.59 -7.16
C VAL A 36 -21.89 -20.69 -6.95
N ILE A 37 -21.63 -19.37 -6.85
CA ILE A 37 -22.42 -18.12 -7.11
C ILE A 37 -21.80 -17.04 -6.20
N SER A 38 -21.40 -15.84 -6.62
CA SER A 38 -21.20 -15.27 -7.96
C SER A 38 -19.96 -14.36 -7.95
N ALA A 39 -19.32 -14.20 -9.11
CA ALA A 39 -18.58 -12.96 -9.38
C ALA A 39 -19.61 -11.83 -9.67
N ASP A 40 -19.13 -10.65 -10.04
CA ASP A 40 -19.87 -9.38 -10.08
C ASP A 40 -19.94 -8.77 -8.64
N ASN A 41 -19.45 -7.56 -8.38
CA ASN A 41 -19.27 -6.45 -9.30
C ASN A 41 -17.94 -5.70 -9.03
N ALA A 42 -17.15 -5.57 -10.08
CA ALA A 42 -16.03 -4.66 -10.21
C ALA A 42 -15.93 -4.35 -11.71
N GLU A 43 -16.08 -3.10 -12.12
CA GLU A 43 -15.98 -2.69 -13.52
C GLU A 43 -14.58 -3.04 -14.03
N SER A 44 -14.53 -4.17 -14.74
CA SER A 44 -13.36 -4.60 -15.47
C SER A 44 -12.87 -3.47 -16.37
N PRO A 45 -11.55 -3.18 -16.41
CA PRO A 45 -11.02 -2.19 -17.34
C PRO A 45 -11.43 -2.56 -18.78
N ARG A 46 -12.31 -1.75 -19.38
CA ARG A 46 -12.93 -2.05 -20.68
C ARG A 46 -11.96 -1.78 -21.85
N GLU A 47 -11.05 -2.73 -22.05
CA GLU A 47 -10.49 -3.22 -23.34
C GLU A 47 -9.55 -2.29 -24.14
N SER A 48 -8.47 -2.80 -24.74
CA SER A 48 -8.45 -3.79 -25.84
C SER A 48 -7.50 -4.99 -25.63
N VAL A 49 -7.84 -6.14 -26.27
CA VAL A 49 -7.07 -7.41 -26.21
C VAL A 49 -6.95 -8.05 -27.61
N PHE A 50 -5.79 -8.64 -27.91
CA PHE A 50 -5.48 -9.23 -29.22
C PHE A 50 -5.25 -10.75 -29.13
N ARG A 51 -5.98 -11.52 -29.93
CA ARG A 51 -5.95 -13.00 -29.93
C ARG A 51 -4.95 -13.51 -30.95
N VAL A 52 -4.12 -14.49 -30.54
CA VAL A 52 -3.24 -15.24 -31.45
C VAL A 52 -3.62 -16.71 -31.41
N LEU A 53 -4.33 -17.19 -32.44
CA LEU A 53 -4.63 -18.61 -32.60
C LEU A 53 -3.54 -19.30 -33.41
N ALA A 54 -3.09 -20.47 -32.95
CA ALA A 54 -2.12 -21.29 -33.67
C ALA A 54 -2.74 -21.84 -34.97
N GLY A 55 -2.42 -21.21 -36.11
CA GLY A 55 -2.90 -21.61 -37.44
C GLY A 55 -4.22 -20.95 -37.88
N SER A 56 -4.56 -19.78 -37.35
CA SER A 56 -5.76 -19.01 -37.76
C SER A 56 -5.40 -17.51 -37.89
N PRO A 57 -6.17 -16.70 -38.64
CA PRO A 57 -5.96 -15.25 -38.70
C PRO A 57 -6.10 -14.59 -37.31
N LEU A 58 -5.41 -13.46 -37.13
CA LEU A 58 -5.44 -12.64 -35.92
C LEU A 58 -6.83 -11.98 -35.76
N GLU A 59 -7.44 -12.12 -34.59
CA GLU A 59 -8.73 -11.50 -34.26
C GLU A 59 -8.59 -10.61 -33.02
N ALA A 60 -9.18 -9.41 -33.03
CA ALA A 60 -9.36 -8.62 -31.83
C ALA A 60 -10.62 -9.09 -31.10
N MET A 61 -10.55 -9.30 -29.78
CA MET A 61 -11.67 -9.83 -29.01
C MET A 61 -11.81 -9.17 -27.62
N ARG A 62 -13.01 -9.29 -27.07
CA ARG A 62 -13.49 -8.69 -25.83
C ARG A 62 -13.49 -9.74 -24.72
N MET A 63 -12.77 -9.50 -23.62
CA MET A 63 -12.55 -10.49 -22.54
C MET A 63 -12.43 -9.82 -21.17
N SER A 64 -12.98 -10.45 -20.13
CA SER A 64 -12.88 -10.00 -18.74
C SER A 64 -11.52 -10.38 -18.11
N LEU A 65 -11.00 -9.50 -17.25
CA LEU A 65 -9.82 -9.79 -16.44
C LEU A 65 -10.12 -10.85 -15.37
N ALA A 66 -9.17 -11.76 -15.14
CA ALA A 66 -9.21 -12.65 -13.99
C ALA A 66 -8.92 -11.89 -12.70
N THR A 67 -9.72 -12.14 -11.66
CA THR A 67 -9.49 -11.58 -10.32
C THR A 67 -8.18 -12.14 -9.75
N PRO A 68 -7.21 -11.28 -9.34
CA PRO A 68 -5.93 -11.76 -8.82
C PRO A 68 -6.12 -12.53 -7.51
N GLN A 69 -5.40 -13.65 -7.36
CA GLN A 69 -5.32 -14.40 -6.12
C GLN A 69 -4.40 -13.70 -5.11
N GLU A 70 -4.37 -14.22 -3.88
CA GLU A 70 -3.76 -13.60 -2.69
C GLU A 70 -2.27 -13.24 -2.82
N TRP A 71 -1.58 -13.85 -3.79
CA TRP A 71 -0.13 -13.79 -4.05
C TRP A 71 0.23 -13.04 -5.35
N GLU A 72 -0.75 -12.39 -5.98
CA GLU A 72 -0.63 -11.89 -7.35
C GLU A 72 -0.72 -10.37 -7.48
N ILE A 73 -0.08 -9.82 -8.51
CA ILE A 73 -0.10 -8.40 -8.85
C ILE A 73 -0.60 -8.22 -10.31
N PRO A 74 -1.64 -7.39 -10.56
CA PRO A 74 -1.93 -6.92 -11.90
C PRO A 74 -0.95 -5.81 -12.32
N VAL A 75 -0.46 -5.91 -13.56
CA VAL A 75 0.56 -5.03 -14.14
C VAL A 75 0.02 -4.41 -15.44
N SER A 76 0.02 -3.07 -15.53
CA SER A 76 -0.40 -2.32 -16.72
C SER A 76 0.71 -2.27 -17.78
N GLN A 77 0.53 -2.92 -18.92
CA GLN A 77 1.58 -3.22 -19.90
C GLN A 77 1.89 -2.07 -20.88
N ARG A 78 3.17 -1.86 -21.21
CA ARG A 78 3.64 -0.76 -22.08
C ARG A 78 4.61 -1.15 -23.22
N ALA A 79 5.24 -2.34 -23.22
CA ALA A 79 6.23 -2.74 -24.25
C ALA A 79 6.49 -4.28 -24.32
N TYR A 80 6.74 -4.86 -25.52
CA TYR A 80 7.00 -6.32 -25.75
C TYR A 80 7.88 -6.64 -26.97
N MET A 81 8.66 -7.75 -26.98
CA MET A 81 9.31 -8.30 -28.19
C MET A 81 9.35 -9.84 -28.40
N SER A 82 9.87 -10.28 -29.56
CA SER A 82 9.21 -11.27 -30.43
C SER A 82 9.76 -12.71 -30.55
N LYS A 83 8.87 -13.56 -31.12
CA LYS A 83 9.01 -14.90 -31.74
C LYS A 83 9.50 -16.05 -30.86
N SER A 84 8.63 -17.07 -30.80
CA SER A 84 8.95 -18.41 -30.36
C SER A 84 8.27 -19.45 -31.25
N HIS A 85 8.94 -19.79 -32.36
CA HIS A 85 8.81 -21.08 -33.04
C HIS A 85 7.39 -21.63 -33.27
N GLY A 86 6.59 -20.94 -34.09
CA GLY A 86 5.46 -21.60 -34.75
C GLY A 86 5.99 -22.75 -35.62
N GLY A 87 5.51 -23.99 -35.38
CA GLY A 87 5.71 -25.12 -36.30
C GLY A 87 6.74 -26.20 -35.91
N ARG A 88 6.90 -26.60 -34.64
CA ARG A 88 7.46 -27.93 -34.32
C ARG A 88 6.65 -28.63 -33.22
N HIS A 89 6.78 -29.96 -33.11
CA HIS A 89 6.05 -30.77 -32.12
C HIS A 89 6.62 -30.56 -30.71
N TRP A 90 5.78 -30.05 -29.81
CA TRP A 90 6.15 -29.73 -28.42
C TRP A 90 5.56 -30.72 -27.40
N PRO A 91 6.25 -31.04 -26.30
CA PRO A 91 5.86 -32.08 -25.35
C PRO A 91 4.77 -31.66 -24.34
N VAL A 92 4.34 -30.40 -24.36
CA VAL A 92 3.27 -29.85 -23.52
C VAL A 92 2.20 -29.27 -24.45
N LYS A 93 0.92 -29.51 -24.19
CA LYS A 93 -0.16 -28.89 -24.95
C LYS A 93 -0.31 -27.41 -24.50
N PRO A 94 -0.38 -26.42 -25.40
CA PRO A 94 -0.72 -25.05 -25.01
C PRO A 94 -2.15 -24.96 -24.48
N LYS A 95 -2.43 -23.92 -23.69
CA LYS A 95 -3.77 -23.56 -23.24
C LYS A 95 -4.67 -23.30 -24.45
N ASP A 96 -5.89 -23.84 -24.45
CA ASP A 96 -6.91 -23.49 -25.44
C ASP A 96 -7.46 -22.07 -25.15
N ASN A 97 -7.62 -21.23 -26.18
CA ASN A 97 -7.99 -19.80 -26.06
C ASN A 97 -6.99 -18.97 -25.22
N LEU A 98 -5.85 -18.65 -25.83
CA LEU A 98 -4.68 -18.07 -25.18
C LEU A 98 -4.36 -16.66 -25.71
N VAL A 99 -4.11 -15.71 -24.81
CA VAL A 99 -3.53 -14.40 -25.16
C VAL A 99 -2.02 -14.56 -25.41
N GLY A 100 -1.52 -13.99 -26.51
CA GLY A 100 -0.09 -14.03 -26.85
C GLY A 100 0.76 -13.08 -26.01
N GLY A 101 2.07 -13.04 -26.28
CA GLY A 101 3.03 -12.17 -25.58
C GLY A 101 3.72 -12.89 -24.42
N HIS A 102 5.05 -12.76 -24.35
CA HIS A 102 5.92 -13.73 -23.68
C HIS A 102 6.90 -13.09 -22.67
N GLU A 103 7.09 -11.79 -22.82
CA GLU A 103 7.82 -10.88 -21.96
C GLU A 103 7.01 -9.57 -21.92
N GLY A 104 7.12 -8.79 -20.85
CA GLY A 104 6.35 -7.56 -20.73
C GLY A 104 6.83 -6.69 -19.60
N VAL A 105 6.58 -5.39 -19.71
CA VAL A 105 6.94 -4.36 -18.74
C VAL A 105 5.75 -3.47 -18.47
N GLY A 106 5.66 -2.98 -17.24
CA GLY A 106 4.53 -2.17 -16.84
C GLY A 106 4.64 -1.58 -15.47
N ILE A 107 3.51 -1.08 -14.99
CA ILE A 107 3.35 -0.49 -13.65
C ILE A 107 2.43 -1.38 -12.84
N VAL A 108 2.80 -1.65 -11.59
CA VAL A 108 1.96 -2.38 -10.62
C VAL A 108 0.72 -1.54 -10.30
N VAL A 109 -0.48 -2.05 -10.57
CA VAL A 109 -1.74 -1.30 -10.32
C VAL A 109 -2.54 -1.81 -9.13
N ALA A 110 -2.26 -3.01 -8.62
CA ALA A 110 -2.75 -3.50 -7.33
C ALA A 110 -1.81 -4.56 -6.74
N LEU A 111 -2.06 -4.97 -5.50
CA LEU A 111 -1.28 -5.98 -4.78
C LEU A 111 -2.19 -7.04 -4.17
N GLY A 112 -1.78 -8.31 -4.24
CA GLY A 112 -2.32 -9.38 -3.41
C GLY A 112 -2.06 -9.11 -1.92
N LYS A 113 -2.96 -9.57 -1.05
CA LYS A 113 -3.00 -9.23 0.39
C LYS A 113 -1.69 -9.55 1.15
N ASP A 114 -0.92 -10.52 0.65
CA ASP A 114 0.30 -11.01 1.28
C ASP A 114 1.60 -10.51 0.61
N VAL A 115 1.50 -9.70 -0.43
CA VAL A 115 2.66 -9.07 -1.10
C VAL A 115 3.24 -7.97 -0.20
N ARG A 116 4.57 -8.00 0.03
CA ARG A 116 5.27 -7.08 0.95
C ARG A 116 6.48 -6.38 0.34
N ASP A 117 7.03 -6.89 -0.76
CA ASP A 117 8.31 -6.46 -1.34
C ASP A 117 8.15 -5.67 -2.64
N ILE A 118 6.92 -5.37 -3.06
CA ILE A 118 6.56 -4.61 -4.25
C ILE A 118 5.41 -3.68 -3.90
N SER A 119 5.44 -2.44 -4.40
CA SER A 119 4.44 -1.39 -4.16
C SER A 119 3.62 -1.08 -5.41
N VAL A 120 2.40 -0.57 -5.22
CA VAL A 120 1.62 0.02 -6.33
C VAL A 120 2.38 1.23 -6.87
N GLY A 121 2.47 1.34 -8.20
CA GLY A 121 3.29 2.36 -8.88
C GLY A 121 4.71 1.91 -9.24
N ASP A 122 5.19 0.78 -8.72
CA ASP A 122 6.51 0.25 -9.10
C ASP A 122 6.54 -0.12 -10.59
N LYS A 123 7.65 0.23 -11.26
CA LYS A 123 7.97 -0.26 -12.60
C LYS A 123 8.44 -1.71 -12.51
N VAL A 124 7.66 -2.64 -13.05
CA VAL A 124 7.99 -4.07 -13.02
C VAL A 124 8.02 -4.72 -14.40
N GLY A 125 8.91 -5.70 -14.53
CA GLY A 125 8.94 -6.64 -15.64
C GLY A 125 8.31 -7.97 -15.26
N ILE A 126 7.51 -8.56 -16.16
CA ILE A 126 7.08 -9.95 -16.05
C ILE A 126 8.13 -10.81 -16.74
N GLN A 127 8.64 -11.80 -16.00
CA GLN A 127 9.95 -12.39 -16.24
C GLN A 127 9.93 -13.84 -16.72
N VAL A 128 11.01 -14.24 -17.39
CA VAL A 128 11.16 -15.48 -18.14
C VAL A 128 11.99 -16.52 -17.37
N TYR A 129 11.39 -17.60 -16.82
CA TYR A 129 12.12 -18.73 -16.18
C TYR A 129 11.63 -20.14 -16.47
N ALA A 130 11.86 -20.69 -17.65
CA ALA A 130 11.28 -21.97 -18.04
C ALA A 130 11.97 -23.27 -17.58
N HIS A 131 11.18 -24.35 -17.50
CA HIS A 131 11.63 -25.75 -17.68
C HIS A 131 10.76 -26.47 -18.72
N LYS A 132 11.37 -27.46 -19.40
CA LYS A 132 10.79 -28.25 -20.50
C LYS A 132 10.32 -27.44 -21.72
N LEU A 133 11.33 -26.81 -22.35
CA LEU A 133 11.39 -26.40 -23.77
C LEU A 133 10.55 -25.19 -24.20
N LEU A 134 9.88 -24.49 -23.30
CA LEU A 134 9.06 -23.32 -23.61
C LEU A 134 9.34 -22.24 -22.56
N GLN A 135 9.77 -21.05 -22.99
CA GLN A 135 10.15 -19.91 -22.13
C GLN A 135 8.93 -19.30 -21.40
N TRP A 136 9.10 -18.14 -20.74
CA TRP A 136 8.05 -17.24 -20.18
C TRP A 136 7.54 -17.73 -18.81
N VAL A 137 7.68 -17.00 -17.68
CA VAL A 137 7.13 -17.45 -16.38
C VAL A 137 6.06 -16.54 -15.84
N ASN A 138 5.05 -17.18 -15.26
CA ASN A 138 4.08 -16.54 -14.39
C ASN A 138 4.25 -17.01 -12.93
N ARG A 139 4.32 -18.34 -12.72
CA ARG A 139 4.43 -18.96 -11.38
C ARG A 139 5.49 -20.07 -11.37
N THR A 140 6.14 -20.24 -10.21
CA THR A 140 6.96 -21.42 -9.86
C THR A 140 6.57 -21.91 -8.47
N CYS A 141 6.83 -23.19 -8.15
CA CYS A 141 6.38 -23.77 -6.88
C CYS A 141 7.19 -23.39 -5.63
N GLU A 142 8.34 -22.73 -5.78
CA GLU A 142 9.29 -22.33 -4.72
C GLU A 142 9.92 -23.44 -3.85
N VAL A 143 9.22 -24.55 -3.62
CA VAL A 143 9.63 -25.64 -2.71
C VAL A 143 10.53 -26.70 -3.35
N CYS A 144 10.65 -26.74 -4.68
CA CYS A 144 11.48 -27.76 -5.34
C CYS A 144 13.00 -27.50 -5.18
N GLY A 145 13.80 -28.56 -5.36
CA GLY A 145 15.27 -28.49 -5.26
C GLY A 145 15.96 -27.58 -6.28
N PHE A 146 15.26 -27.13 -7.32
CA PHE A 146 15.75 -26.14 -8.27
C PHE A 146 15.43 -24.70 -7.82
N CYS A 147 14.19 -24.42 -7.40
CA CYS A 147 13.80 -23.11 -6.87
C CYS A 147 14.63 -22.72 -5.65
N SER A 148 14.78 -23.61 -4.67
CA SER A 148 15.57 -23.39 -3.45
C SER A 148 17.08 -23.17 -3.68
N ARG A 149 17.58 -23.41 -4.90
CA ARG A 149 18.99 -23.19 -5.30
C ARG A 149 19.17 -22.04 -6.29
N GLY A 150 18.18 -21.15 -6.43
CA GLY A 150 18.24 -20.06 -7.42
C GLY A 150 18.28 -20.55 -8.87
N SER A 151 17.81 -21.77 -9.11
CA SER A 151 17.66 -22.38 -10.43
C SER A 151 16.17 -22.50 -10.81
N GLN A 152 15.35 -21.53 -10.39
CA GLN A 152 13.91 -21.40 -10.70
C GLN A 152 13.54 -21.80 -12.13
N PRO A 153 14.32 -21.47 -13.20
CA PRO A 153 14.03 -21.98 -14.53
C PRO A 153 13.76 -23.48 -14.53
N LEU A 154 14.62 -24.31 -13.95
CA LEU A 154 14.49 -25.77 -13.97
C LEU A 154 13.34 -26.33 -13.09
N CYS A 155 12.42 -25.49 -12.59
CA CYS A 155 11.25 -25.90 -11.83
C CYS A 155 10.32 -26.85 -12.63
N PRO A 156 9.95 -28.04 -12.09
CA PRO A 156 9.04 -28.97 -12.76
C PRO A 156 7.55 -28.57 -12.66
N HIS A 157 7.20 -27.62 -11.78
CA HIS A 157 5.85 -27.15 -11.50
C HIS A 157 5.76 -25.68 -11.88
N ILE A 158 5.70 -25.43 -13.18
CA ILE A 158 5.93 -24.12 -13.76
C ILE A 158 4.76 -23.71 -14.66
N GLU A 159 4.34 -22.45 -14.53
CA GLU A 159 3.31 -21.85 -15.35
C GLU A 159 3.92 -20.79 -16.26
N LEU A 160 3.55 -20.81 -17.53
CA LEU A 160 4.21 -20.07 -18.60
C LEU A 160 3.28 -19.03 -19.26
N SER A 161 3.65 -17.75 -19.16
CA SER A 161 2.88 -16.62 -19.69
C SER A 161 2.91 -16.56 -21.22
N GLY A 162 1.75 -16.74 -21.83
CA GLY A 162 1.60 -16.90 -23.28
C GLY A 162 1.63 -18.35 -23.75
N TYR A 163 1.75 -19.35 -22.85
CA TYR A 163 1.67 -20.78 -23.18
C TYR A 163 0.64 -21.57 -22.35
N THR A 164 0.81 -21.62 -21.02
CA THR A 164 -0.10 -22.34 -20.10
C THR A 164 -1.03 -21.39 -19.36
N VAL A 165 -0.64 -20.12 -19.22
CA VAL A 165 -1.48 -19.01 -18.78
C VAL A 165 -1.38 -17.86 -19.78
N ASP A 166 -2.25 -16.87 -19.68
CA ASP A 166 -2.30 -15.77 -20.65
C ASP A 166 -1.04 -14.91 -20.66
N GLY A 167 -0.72 -14.41 -21.85
CA GLY A 167 0.49 -13.65 -22.14
C GLY A 167 0.37 -12.15 -21.89
N THR A 168 1.29 -11.39 -22.48
CA THR A 168 1.42 -9.94 -22.26
C THR A 168 0.75 -9.07 -23.33
N PHE A 169 0.04 -9.63 -24.32
CA PHE A 169 -0.75 -8.89 -25.35
C PHE A 169 -2.11 -8.38 -24.83
N GLN A 170 -2.11 -7.84 -23.61
CA GLN A 170 -3.28 -7.33 -22.92
C GLN A 170 -2.87 -6.13 -22.05
N GLN A 171 -3.75 -5.15 -21.93
CA GLN A 171 -3.47 -3.90 -21.18
C GLN A 171 -3.11 -4.16 -19.71
N TYR A 172 -3.66 -5.22 -19.12
CA TYR A 172 -3.38 -5.67 -17.77
C TYR A 172 -3.14 -7.18 -17.78
N CYS A 173 -2.14 -7.64 -17.06
CA CYS A 173 -1.90 -9.06 -16.83
C CYS A 173 -1.45 -9.31 -15.40
N VAL A 174 -1.70 -10.52 -14.92
CA VAL A 174 -1.48 -10.92 -13.53
C VAL A 174 -0.19 -11.72 -13.43
N CYS A 175 0.65 -11.45 -12.42
CA CYS A 175 1.92 -12.16 -12.17
C CYS A 175 2.08 -12.45 -10.66
N LYS A 176 2.78 -13.52 -10.29
CA LYS A 176 3.15 -13.77 -8.89
C LYS A 176 4.23 -12.77 -8.46
N ALA A 177 4.06 -12.10 -7.32
CA ALA A 177 4.93 -10.99 -6.91
C ALA A 177 6.43 -11.37 -6.84
N GLU A 178 6.73 -12.58 -6.38
CA GLU A 178 8.10 -13.07 -6.22
C GLU A 178 8.83 -13.25 -7.57
N ASN A 179 8.09 -13.41 -8.67
CA ASN A 179 8.61 -13.52 -10.04
C ASN A 179 8.63 -12.19 -10.81
N ALA A 180 8.16 -11.09 -10.22
CA ALA A 180 8.18 -9.78 -10.85
C ALA A 180 9.55 -9.09 -10.67
N VAL A 181 10.11 -8.59 -11.77
CA VAL A 181 11.40 -7.90 -11.82
C VAL A 181 11.22 -6.45 -11.48
N ARG A 182 12.04 -5.91 -10.56
CA ARG A 182 12.11 -4.46 -10.38
C ARG A 182 12.93 -3.83 -11.52
N ILE A 183 12.34 -2.86 -12.21
CA ILE A 183 13.03 -2.09 -13.25
C ILE A 183 13.64 -0.84 -12.60
N PRO A 184 14.94 -0.52 -12.82
CA PRO A 184 15.55 0.70 -12.29
C PRO A 184 14.75 1.95 -12.65
N SER A 185 14.55 2.86 -11.67
CA SER A 185 13.66 4.02 -11.81
C SER A 185 14.00 4.91 -13.01
N GLY A 186 15.29 5.09 -13.30
CA GLY A 186 15.81 5.85 -14.44
C GLY A 186 15.76 5.15 -15.80
N MET A 187 15.34 3.88 -15.87
CA MET A 187 15.25 3.15 -17.14
C MET A 187 13.86 3.34 -17.81
N PRO A 188 13.82 3.72 -19.10
CA PRO A 188 12.61 3.65 -19.94
C PRO A 188 12.11 2.21 -20.09
N LEU A 189 10.79 2.01 -20.07
CA LEU A 189 10.18 0.67 -20.09
C LEU A 189 10.39 -0.03 -21.45
N ASP A 190 10.29 0.72 -22.54
CA ASP A 190 10.63 0.31 -23.90
C ASP A 190 12.10 -0.13 -24.05
N GLN A 191 13.02 0.49 -23.33
CA GLN A 191 14.42 0.03 -23.23
C GLN A 191 14.56 -1.23 -22.35
N ALA A 192 13.79 -1.32 -21.25
CA ALA A 192 13.83 -2.46 -20.32
C ALA A 192 13.28 -3.75 -20.94
N ALA A 193 12.23 -3.68 -21.77
CA ALA A 193 11.53 -4.86 -22.26
C ALA A 193 12.46 -5.85 -23.01
N PRO A 194 13.28 -5.45 -24.00
CA PRO A 194 14.20 -6.37 -24.66
C PRO A 194 15.30 -6.93 -23.75
N ILE A 195 15.55 -6.33 -22.58
CA ILE A 195 16.55 -6.81 -21.63
C ILE A 195 16.00 -8.01 -20.84
N LEU A 196 14.68 -8.08 -20.57
CA LEU A 196 14.06 -9.15 -19.78
C LEU A 196 14.21 -10.55 -20.38
N CYS A 197 14.12 -10.71 -21.70
CA CYS A 197 14.45 -11.97 -22.37
C CYS A 197 15.87 -11.95 -22.97
N ALA A 198 16.14 -11.04 -23.90
CA ALA A 198 17.35 -11.12 -24.74
C ALA A 198 18.61 -10.70 -23.98
N GLY A 199 18.55 -9.59 -23.23
CA GLY A 199 19.68 -9.11 -22.42
C GLY A 199 20.05 -10.10 -21.33
N LEU A 200 19.04 -10.61 -20.62
CA LEU A 200 19.19 -11.65 -19.62
C LEU A 200 19.83 -12.93 -20.17
N THR A 201 19.36 -13.41 -21.32
CA THR A 201 19.86 -14.66 -21.93
C THR A 201 21.35 -14.57 -22.21
N VAL A 202 21.85 -13.43 -22.70
CA VAL A 202 23.28 -13.24 -23.00
C VAL A 202 24.10 -12.87 -21.77
N TYR A 203 23.54 -12.14 -20.81
CA TYR A 203 24.17 -11.90 -19.51
C TYR A 203 24.41 -13.20 -18.75
N LYS A 204 23.41 -14.11 -18.75
CA LYS A 204 23.56 -15.45 -18.20
C LYS A 204 24.65 -16.24 -18.93
N ALA A 205 24.65 -16.22 -20.27
CA ALA A 205 25.68 -16.90 -21.04
C ALA A 205 27.10 -16.40 -20.71
N LEU A 206 27.29 -15.09 -20.52
CA LEU A 206 28.56 -14.50 -20.09
C LEU A 206 28.99 -14.97 -18.69
N LYS A 207 28.06 -15.11 -17.74
CA LYS A 207 28.36 -15.71 -16.43
C LYS A 207 28.74 -17.19 -16.54
N GLU A 208 28.14 -17.94 -17.46
CA GLU A 208 28.48 -19.34 -17.70
C GLU A 208 29.84 -19.54 -18.38
N CYS A 209 30.39 -18.52 -19.05
CA CYS A 209 31.76 -18.52 -19.57
C CYS A 209 32.84 -18.53 -18.47
N LYS A 210 32.53 -18.00 -17.27
CA LYS A 210 33.46 -17.85 -16.12
C LYS A 210 34.79 -17.16 -16.45
N LEU A 211 34.74 -16.09 -17.25
CA LEU A 211 35.92 -15.32 -17.65
C LEU A 211 36.39 -14.36 -16.56
N GLU A 212 37.68 -14.05 -16.58
CA GLU A 212 38.29 -12.94 -15.86
C GLU A 212 38.31 -11.65 -16.70
N GLN A 213 38.45 -10.49 -16.05
CA GLN A 213 38.45 -9.20 -16.74
C GLN A 213 39.63 -9.09 -17.72
N GLY A 214 39.37 -8.61 -18.93
CA GLY A 214 40.37 -8.54 -20.01
C GLY A 214 40.54 -9.82 -20.83
N GLU A 215 39.96 -10.96 -20.42
CA GLU A 215 39.89 -12.16 -21.28
C GLU A 215 38.99 -11.96 -22.49
N LEU A 216 39.18 -12.80 -23.52
CA LEU A 216 38.52 -12.66 -24.82
C LEU A 216 37.32 -13.62 -24.95
N VAL A 217 36.14 -13.05 -25.20
CA VAL A 217 34.93 -13.81 -25.59
C VAL A 217 34.63 -13.62 -27.08
N ALA A 218 34.35 -14.72 -27.78
CA ALA A 218 33.84 -14.68 -29.15
C ALA A 218 32.32 -14.83 -29.17
N ILE A 219 31.63 -13.96 -29.90
CA ILE A 219 30.18 -13.98 -30.07
C ILE A 219 29.84 -14.48 -31.48
N ALA A 220 29.47 -15.76 -31.58
CA ALA A 220 29.08 -16.37 -32.84
C ALA A 220 27.62 -16.03 -33.17
N GLY A 221 27.43 -15.11 -34.12
CA GLY A 221 26.14 -14.46 -34.41
C GLY A 221 26.04 -13.02 -33.89
N ALA A 222 27.17 -12.32 -33.73
CA ALA A 222 27.27 -10.99 -33.11
C ALA A 222 26.31 -9.94 -33.70
N GLY A 223 26.18 -9.85 -35.02
CA GLY A 223 25.27 -8.90 -35.68
C GLY A 223 23.81 -9.39 -35.79
N GLY A 224 23.29 -10.02 -34.73
CA GLY A 224 21.89 -10.43 -34.57
C GLY A 224 21.33 -9.98 -33.22
N GLY A 225 20.00 -10.01 -33.03
CA GLY A 225 19.32 -9.38 -31.88
C GLY A 225 19.60 -9.96 -30.48
N LEU A 226 20.37 -11.05 -30.35
CA LEU A 226 21.02 -11.43 -29.09
C LEU A 226 22.50 -11.03 -29.09
N GLY A 227 23.22 -11.28 -30.20
CA GLY A 227 24.64 -10.98 -30.33
C GLY A 227 24.99 -9.51 -30.07
N THR A 228 24.14 -8.57 -30.48
CA THR A 228 24.39 -7.13 -30.26
C THR A 228 24.29 -6.74 -28.79
N LEU A 229 23.45 -7.42 -28.02
CA LEU A 229 23.40 -7.30 -26.56
C LEU A 229 24.57 -8.04 -25.91
N ALA A 230 24.95 -9.22 -26.42
CA ALA A 230 26.08 -9.98 -25.91
C ALA A 230 27.40 -9.19 -25.99
N CYS A 231 27.63 -8.49 -27.12
CA CYS A 231 28.77 -7.58 -27.27
C CYS A 231 28.74 -6.46 -26.21
N GLN A 232 27.61 -5.77 -26.05
CA GLN A 232 27.49 -4.67 -25.08
C GLN A 232 27.68 -5.14 -23.63
N PHE A 233 27.02 -6.23 -23.23
CA PHE A 233 27.19 -6.79 -21.89
C PHE A 233 28.62 -7.30 -21.66
N ALA A 234 29.29 -7.88 -22.67
CA ALA A 234 30.67 -8.31 -22.54
C ALA A 234 31.64 -7.14 -22.35
N LYS A 235 31.48 -6.04 -23.12
CA LYS A 235 32.26 -4.81 -22.92
C LYS A 235 31.97 -4.16 -21.56
N ALA A 236 30.71 -4.14 -21.12
CA ALA A 236 30.32 -3.63 -19.80
C ALA A 236 30.88 -4.47 -18.63
N CYS A 237 31.12 -5.77 -18.83
CA CYS A 237 31.82 -6.64 -17.88
C CYS A 237 33.36 -6.53 -17.98
N GLY A 238 33.90 -5.72 -18.90
CA GLY A 238 35.34 -5.52 -19.07
C GLY A 238 36.06 -6.62 -19.85
N TYR A 239 35.34 -7.43 -20.63
CA TYR A 239 35.95 -8.43 -21.52
C TYR A 239 36.39 -7.82 -22.86
N ARG A 240 37.31 -8.49 -23.54
CA ARG A 240 37.56 -8.28 -24.98
C ARG A 240 36.53 -9.08 -25.79
N VAL A 241 36.09 -8.56 -26.92
CA VAL A 241 35.01 -9.12 -27.73
C VAL A 241 35.47 -9.33 -29.17
N LEU A 242 35.41 -10.59 -29.61
CA LEU A 242 35.46 -10.96 -31.02
C LEU A 242 34.02 -11.13 -31.54
N ALA A 243 33.61 -10.26 -32.46
CA ALA A 243 32.32 -10.34 -33.13
C ALA A 243 32.42 -11.18 -34.41
N ILE A 244 31.74 -12.34 -34.45
CA ILE A 244 31.67 -13.17 -35.66
C ILE A 244 30.30 -12.95 -36.31
N SER A 245 30.29 -12.36 -37.51
CA SER A 245 29.08 -12.04 -38.27
C SER A 245 29.39 -11.98 -39.78
N ALA A 246 28.50 -11.39 -40.59
CA ALA A 246 28.77 -11.21 -42.03
C ALA A 246 28.14 -9.92 -42.58
N GLY A 247 28.88 -9.25 -43.46
CA GLY A 247 28.53 -8.01 -44.13
C GLY A 247 29.07 -6.75 -43.45
N GLU A 248 29.51 -5.79 -44.27
CA GLU A 248 30.15 -4.54 -43.83
C GLU A 248 29.24 -3.69 -42.90
N SER A 249 27.92 -3.70 -43.10
CA SER A 249 26.97 -3.02 -42.20
C SER A 249 27.02 -3.57 -40.77
N LYS A 250 27.18 -4.89 -40.62
CA LYS A 250 27.33 -5.56 -39.32
C LYS A 250 28.72 -5.36 -38.74
N ARG A 251 29.76 -5.26 -39.57
CA ARG A 251 31.12 -4.89 -39.15
C ARG A 251 31.13 -3.52 -38.50
N LYS A 252 30.61 -2.49 -39.19
CA LYS A 252 30.50 -1.12 -38.65
C LYS A 252 29.68 -1.07 -37.37
N MET A 253 28.53 -1.75 -37.33
CA MET A 253 27.74 -1.88 -36.10
C MET A 253 28.58 -2.45 -34.94
N CYS A 254 29.21 -3.62 -35.13
CA CYS A 254 29.90 -4.31 -34.03
C CYS A 254 31.14 -3.54 -33.55
N VAL A 255 31.96 -3.02 -34.46
CA VAL A 255 33.22 -2.35 -34.12
C VAL A 255 32.98 -0.89 -33.72
N GLU A 256 32.31 -0.09 -34.55
CA GLU A 256 32.20 1.36 -34.36
C GLU A 256 31.14 1.75 -33.32
N LYS A 257 30.05 0.97 -33.19
CA LYS A 257 28.94 1.29 -32.25
C LYS A 257 28.94 0.44 -30.98
N LEU A 258 29.25 -0.86 -31.08
CA LEU A 258 29.19 -1.78 -29.92
C LEU A 258 30.56 -2.00 -29.25
N GLY A 259 31.65 -1.44 -29.80
CA GLY A 259 32.99 -1.51 -29.22
C GLY A 259 33.63 -2.90 -29.24
N ALA A 260 33.27 -3.76 -30.20
CA ALA A 260 33.95 -5.04 -30.38
C ALA A 260 35.41 -4.82 -30.83
N ASP A 261 36.35 -5.42 -30.10
CA ASP A 261 37.79 -5.27 -30.32
C ASP A 261 38.24 -5.95 -31.64
N TYR A 262 37.53 -7.01 -32.05
CA TYR A 262 37.78 -7.75 -33.28
C TYR A 262 36.48 -8.07 -34.02
N PHE A 263 36.55 -8.15 -35.35
CA PHE A 263 35.45 -8.61 -36.19
C PHE A 263 35.97 -9.53 -37.29
N VAL A 264 35.30 -10.66 -37.48
CA VAL A 264 35.60 -11.64 -38.55
C VAL A 264 34.33 -11.90 -39.36
N ASP A 265 34.44 -11.81 -40.69
CA ASP A 265 33.33 -12.04 -41.62
C ASP A 265 33.34 -13.47 -42.15
N TYR A 266 32.40 -14.29 -41.68
CA TYR A 266 32.32 -15.71 -42.05
C TYR A 266 31.92 -15.97 -43.52
N LYS A 267 31.54 -14.95 -44.30
CA LYS A 267 31.25 -15.08 -45.74
C LYS A 267 32.44 -14.75 -46.63
N SER A 268 33.31 -13.83 -46.22
CA SER A 268 34.51 -13.47 -47.01
C SER A 268 35.77 -14.24 -46.58
N SER A 269 35.78 -14.79 -45.37
CA SER A 269 36.86 -15.65 -44.89
C SER A 269 36.96 -16.94 -45.72
N SER A 270 38.17 -17.30 -46.16
CA SER A 270 38.45 -18.59 -46.79
C SER A 270 38.68 -19.72 -45.79
N ASP A 271 39.16 -19.39 -44.58
CA ASP A 271 39.24 -20.31 -43.43
C ASP A 271 38.96 -19.53 -42.14
N LEU A 272 37.72 -19.66 -41.66
CA LEU A 272 37.24 -19.00 -40.46
C LEU A 272 38.00 -19.41 -39.19
N VAL A 273 38.52 -20.65 -39.13
CA VAL A 273 39.15 -21.19 -37.92
C VAL A 273 40.55 -20.62 -37.77
N GLU A 274 41.34 -20.58 -38.84
CA GLU A 274 42.69 -20.01 -38.79
C GLU A 274 42.66 -18.48 -38.69
N GLU A 275 41.77 -17.78 -39.42
CA GLU A 275 41.64 -16.31 -39.29
C GLU A 275 41.31 -15.90 -37.85
N ILE A 276 40.40 -16.61 -37.17
CA ILE A 276 40.12 -16.36 -35.76
C ILE A 276 41.37 -16.58 -34.89
N LYS A 277 42.13 -17.66 -35.09
CA LYS A 277 43.35 -17.93 -34.31
C LYS A 277 44.43 -16.88 -34.53
N GLU A 278 44.63 -16.42 -35.76
CA GLU A 278 45.60 -15.37 -36.09
C GLU A 278 45.22 -14.04 -35.40
N VAL A 279 43.97 -13.59 -35.58
CA VAL A 279 43.47 -12.32 -35.04
C VAL A 279 43.43 -12.29 -33.50
N THR A 280 43.34 -13.46 -32.85
CA THR A 280 43.16 -13.58 -31.39
C THR A 280 44.34 -14.21 -30.63
N GLU A 281 45.48 -14.38 -31.30
CA GLU A 281 46.69 -15.02 -30.75
C GLU A 281 46.36 -16.39 -30.13
N GLY A 282 45.84 -17.30 -30.95
CA GLY A 282 45.57 -18.70 -30.60
C GLY A 282 44.14 -19.03 -30.15
N GLY A 283 43.19 -18.09 -30.25
CA GLY A 283 41.77 -18.31 -29.97
C GLY A 283 41.18 -17.45 -28.83
N PRO A 284 39.84 -17.40 -28.69
CA PRO A 284 39.17 -16.82 -27.53
C PRO A 284 39.16 -17.76 -26.32
N ASN A 285 39.08 -17.19 -25.11
CA ASN A 285 38.95 -17.90 -23.84
C ASN A 285 37.57 -18.56 -23.69
N ALA A 286 36.52 -17.92 -24.22
CA ALA A 286 35.19 -18.52 -24.34
C ALA A 286 34.48 -18.13 -25.64
N VAL A 287 33.50 -18.95 -26.04
CA VAL A 287 32.66 -18.73 -27.22
C VAL A 287 31.20 -18.80 -26.83
N ILE A 288 30.43 -17.73 -27.07
CA ILE A 288 28.97 -17.74 -26.91
C ILE A 288 28.34 -17.91 -28.29
N VAL A 289 27.60 -19.00 -28.47
CA VAL A 289 26.95 -19.33 -29.75
C VAL A 289 25.46 -19.01 -29.69
N VAL A 290 25.07 -17.87 -30.28
CA VAL A 290 23.68 -17.40 -30.41
C VAL A 290 23.09 -17.67 -31.81
N SER A 291 23.80 -18.41 -32.67
CA SER A 291 23.35 -18.75 -34.02
C SER A 291 22.11 -19.65 -34.04
N SER A 292 21.25 -19.46 -35.04
CA SER A 292 20.13 -20.35 -35.37
C SER A 292 20.52 -21.51 -36.32
N THR A 293 21.80 -21.65 -36.65
CA THR A 293 22.38 -22.73 -37.48
C THR A 293 23.37 -23.57 -36.69
N THR A 294 23.59 -24.84 -37.08
CA THR A 294 24.49 -25.77 -36.38
C THR A 294 25.98 -25.46 -36.59
N LYS A 295 26.39 -25.08 -37.82
CA LYS A 295 27.82 -24.89 -38.17
C LYS A 295 28.64 -24.05 -37.17
N PRO A 296 28.16 -22.89 -36.64
CA PRO A 296 28.92 -22.12 -35.67
C PRO A 296 29.15 -22.80 -34.31
N PHE A 297 28.39 -23.85 -33.97
CA PHE A 297 28.65 -24.70 -32.81
C PHE A 297 29.82 -25.64 -33.10
N ASP A 298 29.83 -26.27 -34.28
CA ASP A 298 30.90 -27.19 -34.71
C ASP A 298 32.24 -26.44 -34.84
N ASP A 299 32.24 -25.29 -35.54
CA ASP A 299 33.42 -24.47 -35.77
C ASP A 299 34.07 -23.99 -34.45
N ALA A 300 33.27 -23.71 -33.41
CA ALA A 300 33.73 -23.20 -32.12
C ALA A 300 34.73 -24.13 -31.41
N ILE A 301 34.60 -25.45 -31.58
CA ILE A 301 35.52 -26.45 -31.02
C ILE A 301 36.93 -26.28 -31.59
N HIS A 302 37.04 -25.83 -32.84
CA HIS A 302 38.31 -25.75 -33.54
C HIS A 302 39.07 -24.46 -33.21
N TYR A 303 38.39 -23.33 -32.98
CA TYR A 303 39.05 -22.05 -32.68
C TYR A 303 39.13 -21.66 -31.19
N VAL A 304 38.34 -22.21 -30.27
CA VAL A 304 38.44 -21.89 -28.82
C VAL A 304 39.81 -22.27 -28.23
N LYS A 305 40.38 -21.47 -27.32
CA LYS A 305 41.65 -21.80 -26.66
C LYS A 305 41.57 -23.13 -25.86
N PRO A 306 42.67 -23.87 -25.68
CA PRO A 306 42.74 -24.95 -24.72
C PRO A 306 42.28 -24.47 -23.33
N MET A 307 41.58 -25.34 -22.59
CA MET A 307 40.85 -25.03 -21.34
C MET A 307 39.68 -24.03 -21.48
N GLY A 308 39.37 -23.55 -22.70
CA GLY A 308 38.29 -22.61 -22.95
C GLY A 308 36.89 -23.21 -22.91
N THR A 309 35.88 -22.33 -22.82
CA THR A 309 34.48 -22.71 -22.63
C THR A 309 33.59 -22.31 -23.81
N ILE A 310 32.86 -23.26 -24.38
CA ILE A 310 31.82 -23.03 -25.40
C ILE A 310 30.44 -23.03 -24.72
N VAL A 311 29.74 -21.90 -24.83
CA VAL A 311 28.42 -21.69 -24.26
C VAL A 311 27.36 -21.70 -25.38
N ALA A 312 26.60 -22.79 -25.43
CA ALA A 312 25.49 -22.98 -26.36
C ALA A 312 24.24 -22.23 -25.87
N VAL A 313 23.76 -21.27 -26.66
CA VAL A 313 22.56 -20.44 -26.37
C VAL A 313 21.51 -20.58 -27.48
N GLY A 314 21.93 -20.60 -28.73
CA GLY A 314 21.04 -20.81 -29.88
C GLY A 314 20.44 -22.22 -29.90
N LEU A 315 19.26 -22.36 -30.53
CA LEU A 315 18.50 -23.61 -30.60
C LEU A 315 18.26 -24.05 -32.06
N PRO A 316 19.33 -24.32 -32.85
CA PRO A 316 19.20 -24.84 -34.21
C PRO A 316 18.55 -26.24 -34.21
N PRO A 317 17.85 -26.63 -35.28
CA PRO A 317 17.48 -28.02 -35.49
C PRO A 317 18.73 -28.85 -35.86
N GLY A 318 18.96 -29.96 -35.16
CA GLY A 318 20.08 -30.87 -35.43
C GLY A 318 20.90 -31.21 -34.18
N CYS A 319 22.13 -31.68 -34.41
CA CYS A 319 23.12 -31.99 -33.37
C CYS A 319 24.40 -31.16 -33.60
N MET A 320 25.16 -30.96 -32.52
CA MET A 320 26.54 -30.43 -32.58
C MET A 320 27.51 -31.59 -32.85
N ASN A 321 28.44 -31.43 -33.78
CA ASN A 321 29.48 -32.41 -34.08
C ASN A 321 30.67 -32.24 -33.13
N ALA A 322 30.52 -32.78 -31.92
CA ALA A 322 31.50 -32.67 -30.84
C ALA A 322 32.66 -33.67 -31.01
N ASP A 323 33.75 -33.29 -31.69
CA ASP A 323 34.92 -34.17 -31.83
C ASP A 323 35.59 -34.46 -30.47
N ILE A 324 35.41 -35.70 -30.02
CA ILE A 324 35.85 -36.18 -28.70
C ILE A 324 37.37 -36.03 -28.54
N PHE A 325 38.14 -36.27 -29.60
CA PHE A 325 39.61 -36.24 -29.53
C PHE A 325 40.12 -34.81 -29.29
N THR A 326 39.62 -33.84 -30.05
CA THR A 326 39.91 -32.41 -29.87
C THR A 326 39.45 -31.91 -28.50
N ILE A 327 38.24 -32.27 -28.07
CA ILE A 327 37.68 -31.85 -26.78
C ILE A 327 38.54 -32.35 -25.60
N VAL A 328 38.91 -33.63 -25.60
CA VAL A 328 39.71 -34.24 -24.53
C VAL A 328 41.13 -33.69 -24.52
N LEU A 329 41.82 -33.62 -25.66
CA LEU A 329 43.20 -33.14 -25.71
C LEU A 329 43.35 -31.65 -25.36
N ARG A 330 42.36 -30.82 -25.73
CA ARG A 330 42.37 -29.37 -25.43
C ARG A 330 41.65 -29.05 -24.12
N ASN A 331 41.11 -30.03 -23.41
CA ASN A 331 40.35 -29.86 -22.17
C ASN A 331 39.21 -28.83 -22.30
N ILE A 332 38.45 -28.89 -23.41
CA ILE A 332 37.39 -27.92 -23.74
C ILE A 332 36.13 -28.21 -22.92
N THR A 333 35.54 -27.18 -22.32
CA THR A 333 34.22 -27.28 -21.67
C THR A 333 33.12 -26.87 -22.65
N ILE A 334 32.15 -27.75 -22.91
CA ILE A 334 30.92 -27.40 -23.65
C ILE A 334 29.76 -27.35 -22.66
N LYS A 335 29.02 -26.24 -22.64
CA LYS A 335 27.93 -26.00 -21.70
C LYS A 335 26.72 -25.38 -22.37
N GLY A 336 25.52 -25.91 -22.11
CA GLY A 336 24.27 -25.21 -22.42
C GLY A 336 24.01 -24.10 -21.41
N SER A 337 23.79 -22.87 -21.88
CA SER A 337 23.30 -21.78 -21.05
C SER A 337 21.82 -21.55 -21.30
N TYR A 338 21.01 -21.93 -20.32
CA TYR A 338 19.60 -21.58 -20.27
C TYR A 338 19.43 -20.29 -19.45
N VAL A 339 18.33 -19.56 -19.68
CA VAL A 339 18.06 -18.23 -19.11
C VAL A 339 18.23 -18.16 -17.58
N GLY A 340 18.75 -17.05 -17.04
CA GLY A 340 19.24 -16.94 -15.65
C GLY A 340 18.33 -16.14 -14.71
N ASN A 341 18.27 -16.46 -13.41
CA ASN A 341 17.21 -16.16 -12.44
C ASN A 341 16.87 -14.67 -12.16
N ARG A 342 15.85 -14.41 -11.31
CA ARG A 342 15.30 -13.06 -11.04
C ARG A 342 16.40 -12.02 -10.78
N HIS A 343 17.26 -12.34 -9.83
CA HIS A 343 18.39 -11.50 -9.42
C HIS A 343 19.44 -11.34 -10.54
N GLU A 344 19.62 -12.35 -11.40
CA GLU A 344 20.47 -12.22 -12.59
C GLU A 344 19.89 -11.24 -13.63
N THR A 345 18.59 -10.95 -13.63
CA THR A 345 17.99 -9.92 -14.50
C THR A 345 17.94 -8.55 -13.87
N GLU A 346 17.64 -8.47 -12.57
CA GLU A 346 17.76 -7.22 -11.82
C GLU A 346 19.21 -6.70 -11.96
N ALA A 347 20.21 -7.58 -11.85
CA ALA A 347 21.62 -7.26 -12.14
C ALA A 347 21.88 -6.92 -13.62
N ALA A 348 21.25 -7.59 -14.59
CA ALA A 348 21.41 -7.26 -16.01
C ALA A 348 20.82 -5.88 -16.35
N LEU A 349 19.67 -5.52 -15.78
CA LEU A 349 19.05 -4.20 -15.91
C LEU A 349 19.89 -3.12 -15.22
N GLU A 350 20.44 -3.39 -14.04
CA GLU A 350 21.33 -2.47 -13.34
C GLU A 350 22.63 -2.20 -14.13
N ILE A 351 23.28 -3.25 -14.64
CA ILE A 351 24.45 -3.12 -15.52
C ILE A 351 24.08 -2.34 -16.80
N ALA A 352 22.94 -2.64 -17.41
CA ALA A 352 22.50 -1.93 -18.60
C ALA A 352 22.22 -0.44 -18.32
N CYS A 353 21.61 -0.11 -17.18
CA CYS A 353 21.36 1.25 -16.73
C CYS A 353 22.67 2.01 -16.47
N ARG A 354 23.61 1.40 -15.72
CA ARG A 354 24.88 2.03 -15.35
C ARG A 354 25.85 2.19 -16.52
N SER A 355 25.84 1.24 -17.46
CA SER A 355 26.76 1.20 -18.60
C SER A 355 26.17 1.77 -19.88
N GLY A 356 24.94 2.32 -19.85
CA GLY A 356 24.29 2.91 -21.02
C GLY A 356 23.99 1.93 -22.16
N ILE A 357 23.72 0.66 -21.82
CA ILE A 357 23.38 -0.38 -22.81
C ILE A 357 21.99 -0.10 -23.36
N ILE A 358 21.91 0.20 -24.66
CA ILE A 358 20.64 0.43 -25.36
C ILE A 358 20.45 -0.72 -26.37
N PRO A 359 19.48 -1.63 -26.16
CA PRO A 359 19.09 -2.57 -27.22
C PRO A 359 18.66 -1.80 -28.48
N PRO A 360 18.97 -2.27 -29.70
CA PRO A 360 18.35 -1.72 -30.90
C PRO A 360 16.88 -2.15 -30.93
N TYR A 361 15.94 -1.23 -30.71
CA TYR A 361 14.49 -1.49 -30.74
C TYR A 361 13.70 -0.45 -31.55
N ASN A 362 12.50 -0.81 -31.98
CA ASN A 362 11.53 0.09 -32.63
C ASN A 362 10.22 0.01 -31.83
N VAL A 363 9.66 1.14 -31.39
CA VAL A 363 8.33 1.15 -30.76
C VAL A 363 7.26 1.18 -31.86
N LEU A 364 6.30 0.27 -31.79
CA LEU A 364 5.17 0.11 -32.71
C LEU A 364 3.88 -0.07 -31.91
N ASP A 365 2.74 0.19 -32.52
CA ASP A 365 1.45 -0.03 -31.86
C ASP A 365 1.05 -1.53 -31.90
N VAL A 366 0.36 -2.02 -30.87
CA VAL A 366 -0.16 -3.40 -30.82
C VAL A 366 -1.09 -3.74 -31.99
N HIS A 367 -1.82 -2.75 -32.54
CA HIS A 367 -2.60 -2.91 -33.78
C HIS A 367 -1.73 -3.25 -35.00
N GLU A 368 -0.42 -3.00 -34.97
CA GLU A 368 0.53 -3.34 -36.04
C GLU A 368 1.14 -4.74 -35.92
N LEU A 369 0.79 -5.51 -34.88
CA LEU A 369 1.25 -6.89 -34.67
C LEU A 369 1.21 -7.79 -35.93
N PRO A 370 0.18 -7.75 -36.83
CA PRO A 370 0.21 -8.52 -38.08
C PRO A 370 1.39 -8.15 -38.99
N LYS A 371 1.67 -6.85 -39.17
CA LYS A 371 2.79 -6.35 -39.97
C LYS A 371 4.14 -6.68 -39.33
N VAL A 372 4.20 -6.73 -38.00
CA VAL A 372 5.41 -7.15 -37.28
C VAL A 372 5.74 -8.61 -37.59
N TYR A 373 4.74 -9.51 -37.59
CA TYR A 373 4.94 -10.90 -38.01
C TYR A 373 5.38 -11.01 -39.47
N GLU A 374 4.75 -10.28 -40.39
CA GLU A 374 5.13 -10.23 -41.81
C GLU A 374 6.59 -9.79 -42.00
N ARG A 375 6.99 -8.64 -41.44
CA ARG A 375 8.37 -8.13 -41.48
C ARG A 375 9.40 -9.06 -40.82
N MET A 376 8.97 -9.89 -39.86
CA MET A 376 9.79 -10.91 -39.23
C MET A 376 9.92 -12.20 -40.05
N GLU A 377 9.03 -12.45 -41.00
CA GLU A 377 9.08 -13.58 -41.93
C GLU A 377 9.83 -13.22 -43.21
N THR A 378 9.71 -11.99 -43.69
CA THR A 378 10.54 -11.43 -44.79
C THR A 378 11.98 -11.14 -44.34
N GLY A 379 12.21 -10.94 -43.04
CA GLY A 379 13.54 -10.62 -42.48
C GLY A 379 13.88 -9.13 -42.52
N GLU A 380 12.90 -8.26 -42.75
CA GLU A 380 13.01 -6.80 -42.91
C GLU A 380 12.87 -6.03 -41.57
N MET A 381 12.93 -6.72 -40.44
CA MET A 381 12.88 -6.12 -39.11
C MET A 381 14.30 -5.93 -38.53
N GLU A 382 14.77 -4.69 -38.50
CA GLU A 382 16.02 -4.34 -37.81
C GLU A 382 15.78 -4.18 -36.30
N GLY A 383 16.62 -4.84 -35.49
CA GLY A 383 16.54 -4.72 -34.04
C GLY A 383 15.37 -5.49 -33.41
N ARG A 384 14.61 -4.82 -32.54
CA ARG A 384 13.61 -5.41 -31.65
C ARG A 384 12.29 -4.58 -31.67
N ALA A 385 11.25 -5.03 -32.35
CA ALA A 385 9.91 -4.40 -32.46
C ALA A 385 9.06 -4.38 -31.16
N VAL A 386 9.26 -3.38 -30.30
CA VAL A 386 8.56 -3.11 -29.04
C VAL A 386 7.09 -2.70 -29.24
N LEU A 387 6.12 -3.50 -28.77
CA LEU A 387 4.68 -3.18 -28.92
C LEU A 387 4.09 -2.37 -27.74
N ARG A 388 3.53 -1.20 -28.05
CA ARG A 388 2.74 -0.33 -27.15
C ARG A 388 1.28 -0.80 -27.11
N ILE A 389 0.73 -0.99 -25.90
CA ILE A 389 -0.62 -1.57 -25.68
C ILE A 389 -1.62 -0.54 -25.10
N ALA A 390 -1.12 0.56 -24.51
CA ALA A 390 -1.93 1.66 -24.00
C ALA A 390 -1.22 3.00 -24.26
N ASP A 391 -2.00 4.08 -24.38
CA ASP A 391 -1.50 5.44 -24.49
C ASP A 391 -0.76 5.90 -23.23
N ASP A 392 0.15 6.87 -23.38
CA ASP A 392 0.83 7.52 -22.24
C ASP A 392 -0.15 8.27 -21.30
N LYS A 393 -1.43 8.38 -21.70
CA LYS A 393 -2.58 8.79 -20.87
C LYS A 393 -3.10 7.71 -19.91
N VAL A 394 -2.36 6.62 -19.67
CA VAL A 394 -2.43 5.97 -18.35
C VAL A 394 -1.88 6.98 -17.34
N GLN A 395 -2.76 7.90 -16.94
CA GLN A 395 -2.66 8.67 -15.72
C GLN A 395 -2.14 7.71 -14.64
N SER A 396 -1.14 8.13 -13.89
CA SER A 396 -0.93 7.57 -12.56
C SER A 396 -2.26 7.72 -11.85
N THR A 397 -3.05 6.64 -11.78
CA THR A 397 -4.38 6.70 -11.16
C THR A 397 -4.13 7.27 -9.78
N PRO A 398 -4.65 8.47 -9.45
CA PRO A 398 -4.44 9.02 -8.12
C PRO A 398 -4.94 7.94 -7.17
N VAL A 399 -4.09 7.52 -6.22
CA VAL A 399 -4.44 6.45 -5.29
C VAL A 399 -5.74 6.88 -4.65
N ARG A 400 -6.83 6.20 -5.02
CA ARG A 400 -8.18 6.56 -4.60
C ARG A 400 -8.18 6.60 -3.08
N LEU A 401 -8.18 7.80 -2.50
CA LEU A 401 -8.17 8.01 -1.04
C LEU A 401 -9.38 7.33 -0.37
N THR A 402 -10.43 7.09 -1.17
CA THR A 402 -11.49 6.13 -0.92
C THR A 402 -11.59 5.20 -2.13
N ALA A 403 -11.16 3.95 -2.00
CA ALA A 403 -11.45 2.95 -3.02
C ALA A 403 -12.97 2.75 -3.09
N GLN A 404 -13.64 3.46 -4.01
CA GLN A 404 -15.07 3.30 -4.25
C GLN A 404 -15.33 1.82 -4.54
N LEU A 405 -16.00 1.16 -3.59
CA LEU A 405 -16.46 -0.21 -3.73
C LEU A 405 -17.74 -0.18 -4.53
N GLU A 406 -17.99 -1.19 -5.36
CA GLU A 406 -19.33 -1.40 -5.90
C GLU A 406 -20.18 -2.06 -4.80
N PRO A 407 -21.23 -1.40 -4.30
CA PRO A 407 -22.03 -1.95 -3.20
C PRO A 407 -22.75 -3.21 -3.64
N ARG A 408 -22.75 -4.21 -2.76
CA ARG A 408 -23.54 -5.43 -2.96
C ARG A 408 -25.00 -5.22 -2.61
N PHE A 409 -25.30 -4.21 -1.79
CA PHE A 409 -26.65 -3.84 -1.41
C PHE A 409 -27.39 -3.10 -2.53
N CYS A 410 -28.17 -3.84 -3.32
CA CYS A 410 -29.07 -3.28 -4.33
C CYS A 410 -30.53 -3.67 -4.01
N PRO A 411 -31.27 -2.89 -3.20
CA PRO A 411 -32.68 -3.15 -2.93
C PRO A 411 -33.55 -2.95 -4.19
N GLU A 412 -34.65 -3.71 -4.29
CA GLU A 412 -35.61 -3.61 -5.42
C GLU A 412 -36.26 -2.21 -5.53
N GLN A 413 -36.39 -1.52 -4.40
CA GLN A 413 -36.87 -0.15 -4.31
C GLN A 413 -35.96 0.64 -3.38
N PHE A 414 -35.47 1.78 -3.87
CA PHE A 414 -34.67 2.70 -3.06
C PHE A 414 -35.57 3.68 -2.31
N THR A 415 -35.34 3.81 -1.01
CA THR A 415 -35.71 4.93 -0.15
C THR A 415 -34.49 5.81 0.14
N VAL A 416 -34.69 7.03 0.64
CA VAL A 416 -33.58 7.90 1.12
C VAL A 416 -32.67 7.16 2.11
N GLY A 417 -33.24 6.41 3.07
CA GLY A 417 -32.48 5.61 4.04
C GLY A 417 -31.70 4.44 3.43
N THR A 418 -32.24 3.73 2.44
CA THR A 418 -31.46 2.69 1.73
C THR A 418 -30.40 3.27 0.78
N ARG A 419 -30.63 4.44 0.19
CA ARG A 419 -29.62 5.15 -0.60
C ARG A 419 -28.45 5.58 0.29
N LEU A 420 -28.73 6.06 1.49
CA LEU A 420 -27.71 6.29 2.50
C LEU A 420 -26.89 5.01 2.78
N ALA A 421 -27.56 3.89 3.06
CA ALA A 421 -26.91 2.60 3.29
C ALA A 421 -26.05 2.12 2.12
N TYR A 422 -26.47 2.39 0.88
CA TYR A 422 -25.69 2.16 -0.35
C TYR A 422 -24.43 3.03 -0.38
N ARG A 423 -24.55 4.34 -0.12
CA ARG A 423 -23.41 5.28 -0.08
C ARG A 423 -22.39 4.90 0.99
N LEU A 424 -22.83 4.37 2.14
CA LEU A 424 -21.91 3.94 3.19
C LEU A 424 -21.02 2.78 2.71
N GLU A 425 -21.61 1.78 2.07
CA GLU A 425 -20.88 0.64 1.49
C GLU A 425 -19.98 1.09 0.31
N GLU A 426 -20.44 2.01 -0.54
CA GLU A 426 -19.66 2.59 -1.66
C GLU A 426 -18.40 3.29 -1.17
N LEU A 427 -18.50 3.99 -0.03
CA LEU A 427 -17.37 4.64 0.64
C LEU A 427 -16.49 3.68 1.46
N GLY A 428 -16.82 2.38 1.52
CA GLY A 428 -16.06 1.41 2.31
C GLY A 428 -16.23 1.55 3.82
N VAL A 429 -17.35 2.12 4.27
CA VAL A 429 -17.77 2.11 5.69
C VAL A 429 -18.36 0.75 6.02
N THR A 430 -17.72 0.01 6.92
CA THR A 430 -18.19 -1.29 7.44
C THR A 430 -19.01 -1.16 8.71
N ASP A 431 -18.78 -0.09 9.49
CA ASP A 431 -19.36 0.11 10.82
C ASP A 431 -19.84 1.56 10.97
N TYR A 432 -21.06 1.74 11.48
CA TYR A 432 -21.63 3.04 11.80
C TYR A 432 -22.08 3.09 13.26
N PHE A 433 -21.99 4.27 13.88
CA PHE A 433 -22.18 4.42 15.32
C PHE A 433 -23.56 4.99 15.62
N ALA A 434 -24.27 4.45 16.61
CA ALA A 434 -25.58 4.89 17.04
C ALA A 434 -25.74 4.74 18.56
N VAL A 435 -26.65 5.49 19.18
CA VAL A 435 -26.93 5.38 20.62
C VAL A 435 -28.31 4.74 20.86
N PRO A 436 -28.36 3.51 21.38
CA PRO A 436 -29.60 2.90 21.84
C PRO A 436 -29.89 3.28 23.29
N GLY A 437 -30.93 4.06 23.53
CA GLY A 437 -31.53 4.13 24.86
C GLY A 437 -32.28 2.84 25.20
N MET A 438 -32.62 2.66 26.47
CA MET A 438 -33.37 1.51 26.98
C MET A 438 -34.74 1.90 27.52
N SER A 439 -35.78 1.11 27.23
CA SER A 439 -36.96 1.03 28.08
C SER A 439 -37.60 -0.35 28.02
N GLU A 440 -37.90 -0.95 29.17
CA GLU A 440 -38.61 -2.23 29.26
C GLU A 440 -40.04 -2.16 28.71
N GLY A 441 -40.45 -3.23 28.03
CA GLY A 441 -41.85 -3.45 27.62
C GLY A 441 -42.16 -4.94 27.62
N LEU A 442 -42.94 -5.40 28.60
CA LEU A 442 -43.37 -6.80 28.68
C LEU A 442 -44.37 -7.15 27.57
N GLY A 443 -43.92 -7.98 26.61
CA GLY A 443 -44.81 -8.84 25.82
C GLY A 443 -44.82 -8.63 24.30
N GLN A 444 -44.50 -9.72 23.59
CA GLN A 444 -44.82 -10.01 22.18
C GLN A 444 -44.20 -9.13 21.06
N ARG A 445 -43.10 -9.65 20.49
CA ARG A 445 -42.76 -9.63 19.05
C ARG A 445 -42.76 -8.27 18.31
N ARG A 446 -41.94 -7.34 18.76
CA ARG A 446 -41.03 -6.46 17.96
C ARG A 446 -40.39 -5.48 18.94
N MET A 447 -39.06 -5.47 19.06
CA MET A 447 -38.40 -4.90 20.24
C MET A 447 -37.16 -4.08 19.85
N LEU A 448 -37.36 -2.79 19.59
CA LEU A 448 -36.33 -1.75 19.49
C LEU A 448 -36.89 -0.44 20.07
N THR A 449 -36.86 -0.30 21.39
CA THR A 449 -37.17 0.93 22.14
C THR A 449 -36.10 1.05 23.23
N SER A 450 -35.13 1.95 23.14
CA SER A 450 -35.33 3.40 23.10
C SER A 450 -34.15 4.11 22.39
N ILE A 451 -33.71 3.62 21.22
CA ILE A 451 -33.02 4.51 20.27
C ILE A 451 -33.96 5.70 20.01
N GLY A 452 -33.45 6.94 20.07
CA GLY A 452 -34.31 8.13 20.09
C GLY A 452 -35.30 8.14 18.92
N ASP A 453 -36.57 8.44 19.22
CA ASP A 453 -37.74 8.08 18.41
C ASP A 453 -37.70 8.64 16.98
N PHE A 454 -37.09 9.81 16.80
CA PHE A 454 -36.89 10.44 15.49
C PHE A 454 -35.93 9.70 14.53
N ASN A 455 -35.21 8.66 14.98
CA ASN A 455 -34.22 7.93 14.17
C ASN A 455 -34.65 6.53 13.74
N LEU A 456 -35.69 5.96 14.39
CA LEU A 456 -36.01 4.54 14.27
C LEU A 456 -36.28 4.11 12.82
N GLY A 457 -37.18 4.81 12.13
CA GLY A 457 -37.55 4.51 10.75
C GLY A 457 -36.42 4.71 9.73
N LEU A 458 -35.35 5.43 10.07
CA LEU A 458 -34.14 5.58 9.25
C LEU A 458 -33.17 4.41 9.48
N LEU A 459 -32.98 4.00 10.73
CA LEU A 459 -32.11 2.85 11.07
C LEU A 459 -32.70 1.53 10.55
N ASP A 460 -34.03 1.39 10.53
CA ASP A 460 -34.72 0.26 9.89
C ASP A 460 -34.38 0.14 8.38
N GLU A 461 -34.14 1.26 7.69
CA GLU A 461 -33.71 1.25 6.29
C GLU A 461 -32.23 0.86 6.15
N LEU A 462 -31.36 1.28 7.08
CA LEU A 462 -29.94 0.89 7.09
C LEU A 462 -29.73 -0.58 7.40
N LEU A 463 -30.50 -1.14 8.34
CA LEU A 463 -30.41 -2.55 8.75
C LEU A 463 -30.81 -3.54 7.65
N LYS A 464 -31.36 -3.06 6.52
CA LYS A 464 -31.56 -3.85 5.30
C LYS A 464 -30.24 -4.18 4.59
N ASN A 465 -29.19 -3.36 4.78
CA ASN A 465 -27.87 -3.62 4.24
C ASN A 465 -27.06 -4.53 5.19
N GLY A 466 -26.88 -5.80 4.81
CA GLY A 466 -26.08 -6.77 5.57
C GLY A 466 -24.56 -6.62 5.45
N SER A 467 -24.05 -5.75 4.57
CA SER A 467 -22.62 -5.44 4.43
C SER A 467 -22.10 -4.47 5.51
N ILE A 468 -22.99 -3.71 6.16
CA ILE A 468 -22.65 -2.68 7.14
C ILE A 468 -23.26 -3.01 8.52
N ARG A 469 -22.52 -2.70 9.59
CA ARG A 469 -22.91 -3.07 10.96
C ARG A 469 -23.21 -1.84 11.81
N MET A 470 -24.34 -1.89 12.53
CA MET A 470 -24.64 -0.92 13.58
C MET A 470 -23.81 -1.21 14.83
N ILE A 471 -23.10 -0.20 15.33
CA ILE A 471 -22.40 -0.22 16.61
C ILE A 471 -23.16 0.64 17.62
N GLY A 472 -23.71 0.00 18.65
CA GLY A 472 -24.35 0.70 19.76
C GLY A 472 -23.32 1.24 20.75
N CYS A 473 -23.31 2.55 20.97
CA CYS A 473 -22.43 3.24 21.93
C CYS A 473 -23.22 3.69 23.18
N CYS A 474 -22.53 3.86 24.31
CA CYS A 474 -23.18 4.14 25.60
C CYS A 474 -23.73 5.57 25.73
N THR A 475 -23.16 6.54 25.03
CA THR A 475 -23.56 7.96 25.02
C THR A 475 -23.26 8.57 23.65
N GLU A 476 -23.92 9.67 23.30
CA GLU A 476 -23.69 10.36 22.02
C GLU A 476 -22.29 10.95 21.94
N LEU A 477 -21.77 11.51 23.04
CA LEU A 477 -20.38 11.96 23.13
C LEU A 477 -19.40 10.85 22.74
N ASN A 478 -19.59 9.64 23.29
CA ASN A 478 -18.76 8.49 22.95
C ASN A 478 -18.95 8.05 21.50
N ALA A 479 -20.19 8.04 20.99
CA ALA A 479 -20.49 7.66 19.61
C ALA A 479 -19.81 8.58 18.58
N GLY A 480 -19.80 9.90 18.82
CA GLY A 480 -19.15 10.87 17.93
C GLY A 480 -17.65 10.69 17.85
N TYR A 481 -17.01 10.45 18.99
CA TYR A 481 -15.59 10.18 19.00
C TYR A 481 -15.24 8.75 18.54
N ALA A 482 -16.12 7.76 18.72
CA ALA A 482 -15.93 6.44 18.13
C ALA A 482 -15.92 6.55 16.59
N ALA A 483 -16.78 7.40 16.04
CA ALA A 483 -16.74 7.80 14.63
C ALA A 483 -15.45 8.56 14.27
N ASP A 484 -14.95 9.49 15.10
CA ASP A 484 -13.68 10.20 14.86
C ASP A 484 -12.53 9.23 14.47
N GLY A 485 -12.22 8.23 15.28
CA GLY A 485 -11.13 7.29 14.95
C GLY A 485 -11.49 6.16 14.03
N TYR A 486 -12.77 5.95 13.78
CA TYR A 486 -13.15 5.14 12.63
C TYR A 486 -12.73 5.88 11.36
N ALA A 487 -13.01 7.19 11.24
CA ALA A 487 -12.53 8.01 10.12
C ALA A 487 -10.99 8.10 10.03
N ARG A 488 -10.24 7.95 11.13
CA ARG A 488 -8.77 7.83 11.08
C ARG A 488 -8.27 6.57 10.37
N SER A 489 -8.99 5.47 10.50
CA SER A 489 -8.45 4.12 10.36
C SER A 489 -9.11 3.28 9.27
N SER A 490 -10.39 3.57 9.00
CA SER A 490 -11.25 2.87 8.06
C SER A 490 -10.70 2.95 6.63
N PRO A 491 -11.04 1.98 5.75
CA PRO A 491 -10.58 1.97 4.38
C PRO A 491 -10.97 3.25 3.61
N GLY A 492 -12.17 3.78 3.88
CA GLY A 492 -12.68 5.02 3.28
C GLY A 492 -12.30 6.31 3.99
N LYS A 493 -11.60 6.26 5.13
CA LYS A 493 -11.30 7.45 5.96
C LYS A 493 -12.52 8.32 6.30
N VAL A 494 -13.69 7.69 6.34
CA VAL A 494 -15.01 8.28 6.60
C VAL A 494 -15.64 7.52 7.76
N ALA A 495 -16.44 8.21 8.56
CA ALA A 495 -17.29 7.62 9.57
C ALA A 495 -18.67 8.27 9.58
N VAL A 496 -19.66 7.54 10.08
CA VAL A 496 -21.04 8.03 10.20
C VAL A 496 -21.57 7.75 11.59
N VAL A 497 -22.21 8.76 12.18
CA VAL A 497 -22.79 8.70 13.53
C VAL A 497 -24.24 9.16 13.52
N PHE A 498 -25.12 8.36 14.14
CA PHE A 498 -26.55 8.60 14.24
C PHE A 498 -26.91 9.01 15.67
N VAL A 499 -27.54 10.18 15.80
CA VAL A 499 -28.00 10.73 17.08
C VAL A 499 -29.42 11.23 16.99
N THR A 500 -30.14 11.31 18.11
CA THR A 500 -31.51 11.83 18.10
C THR A 500 -31.57 13.36 18.21
N PHE A 501 -32.70 13.90 17.78
CA PHE A 501 -32.91 15.33 17.61
C PHE A 501 -32.56 16.11 18.87
N MET A 502 -31.76 17.17 18.69
CA MET A 502 -31.37 18.14 19.71
C MET A 502 -30.62 17.54 20.92
N VAL A 503 -31.25 16.75 21.81
CA VAL A 503 -30.56 16.22 23.01
C VAL A 503 -29.34 15.36 22.67
N GLY A 504 -29.45 14.52 21.63
CA GLY A 504 -28.34 13.70 21.18
C GLY A 504 -27.26 14.53 20.47
N GLY A 505 -27.69 15.40 19.56
CA GLY A 505 -26.80 16.34 18.86
C GLY A 505 -25.98 17.24 19.81
N LEU A 506 -26.60 17.80 20.85
CA LEU A 506 -25.90 18.68 21.81
C LEU A 506 -24.89 17.94 22.70
N SER A 507 -25.10 16.65 22.99
CA SER A 507 -24.10 15.81 23.66
C SER A 507 -22.96 15.42 22.70
N LEU A 508 -23.28 15.21 21.42
CA LEU A 508 -22.34 14.88 20.36
C LEU A 508 -21.40 16.05 19.99
N ILE A 509 -21.86 17.31 20.12
CA ILE A 509 -21.20 18.48 19.52
C ILE A 509 -19.72 18.64 19.92
N ASN A 510 -19.33 18.24 21.13
CA ASN A 510 -17.93 18.30 21.58
C ASN A 510 -17.02 17.34 20.79
N ALA A 511 -17.50 16.12 20.50
CA ALA A 511 -16.77 15.18 19.65
C ALA A 511 -16.64 15.67 18.20
N ILE A 512 -17.62 16.43 17.72
CA ILE A 512 -17.64 16.98 16.36
C ILE A 512 -16.82 18.28 16.27
N ALA A 513 -16.81 19.11 17.31
CA ALA A 513 -15.91 20.25 17.45
C ALA A 513 -14.44 19.80 17.55
N GLY A 514 -14.20 18.66 18.22
CA GLY A 514 -13.01 17.83 18.06
C GLY A 514 -12.80 17.56 16.57
N ALA A 515 -13.54 16.61 16.00
CA ALA A 515 -13.45 16.19 14.59
C ALA A 515 -13.46 17.31 13.52
N TYR A 516 -13.78 18.57 13.83
CA TYR A 516 -13.72 19.73 12.94
C TYR A 516 -12.43 20.56 13.06
N SER A 517 -12.01 20.89 14.29
CA SER A 517 -10.63 21.35 14.57
C SER A 517 -9.62 20.36 14.01
N GLU A 518 -10.09 19.12 14.04
CA GLU A 518 -9.47 17.88 13.68
C GLU A 518 -10.03 17.27 12.36
N GLY A 519 -10.63 18.06 11.47
CA GLY A 519 -11.05 17.80 10.06
C GLY A 519 -11.33 16.36 9.57
N LEU A 520 -11.95 15.53 10.39
CA LEU A 520 -12.32 14.18 10.00
C LEU A 520 -13.61 14.20 9.20
N ARG A 521 -13.70 13.28 8.26
CA ARG A 521 -14.87 13.09 7.40
C ARG A 521 -15.94 12.32 8.18
N VAL A 522 -16.55 12.99 9.15
CA VAL A 522 -17.63 12.45 9.98
C VAL A 522 -18.96 13.02 9.51
N VAL A 523 -19.81 12.14 8.96
CA VAL A 523 -21.20 12.50 8.61
C VAL A 523 -22.06 12.28 9.85
N VAL A 524 -22.54 13.37 10.43
CA VAL A 524 -23.46 13.35 11.56
C VAL A 524 -24.88 13.35 11.05
N ILE A 525 -25.65 12.34 11.43
CA ILE A 525 -27.02 12.14 10.98
C ILE A 525 -27.95 12.23 12.18
N SER A 526 -28.63 13.36 12.30
CA SER A 526 -29.69 13.55 13.28
C SER A 526 -31.02 13.14 12.66
N GLY A 527 -31.72 12.16 13.23
CA GLY A 527 -33.15 12.07 12.98
C GLY A 527 -33.84 13.31 13.55
N CYS A 528 -34.89 13.80 12.90
CA CYS A 528 -35.65 14.95 13.39
C CYS A 528 -37.17 14.79 13.15
N PRO A 529 -38.02 15.63 13.80
CA PRO A 529 -39.47 15.59 13.65
C PRO A 529 -39.92 15.64 12.18
N PRO A 530 -41.14 15.19 11.85
CA PRO A 530 -41.64 15.26 10.48
C PRO A 530 -41.75 16.72 10.02
N GLN A 531 -41.58 16.99 8.72
CA GLN A 531 -41.47 18.36 8.17
C GLN A 531 -42.54 19.34 8.68
N LYS A 532 -43.80 18.88 8.74
CA LYS A 532 -44.96 19.64 9.23
C LYS A 532 -44.82 20.13 10.69
N ALA A 533 -44.01 19.49 11.52
CA ALA A 533 -43.74 19.92 12.89
C ALA A 533 -42.86 21.17 12.96
N PHE A 534 -42.13 21.51 11.90
CA PHE A 534 -41.37 22.76 11.79
C PHE A 534 -42.27 23.94 11.37
N GLU A 535 -43.30 23.68 10.56
CA GLU A 535 -44.32 24.68 10.19
C GLU A 535 -45.30 25.00 11.33
N ASP A 536 -45.62 24.01 12.18
CA ASP A 536 -46.57 24.17 13.29
C ASP A 536 -45.89 24.80 14.54
N LYS A 537 -46.65 25.63 15.27
CA LYS A 537 -46.27 26.21 16.57
C LYS A 537 -46.40 25.21 17.73
N ARG A 538 -46.60 23.93 17.44
CA ARG A 538 -46.55 22.87 18.46
C ARG A 538 -45.14 22.76 19.02
N LEU A 539 -45.09 22.62 20.34
CA LEU A 539 -43.89 22.24 21.06
C LEU A 539 -43.63 20.75 20.81
N VAL A 540 -42.36 20.39 20.65
CA VAL A 540 -41.91 19.01 20.40
C VAL A 540 -40.99 18.60 21.53
N HIS A 541 -41.06 17.34 21.98
CA HIS A 541 -40.13 16.80 22.96
C HIS A 541 -38.69 16.81 22.42
N HIS A 542 -37.72 16.70 23.31
CA HIS A 542 -36.29 16.93 23.05
C HIS A 542 -35.89 18.35 22.61
N THR A 543 -36.82 19.30 22.40
CA THR A 543 -36.51 20.72 22.17
C THR A 543 -36.47 21.55 23.47
N LEU A 544 -36.06 22.82 23.39
CA LEU A 544 -36.17 23.80 24.49
C LEU A 544 -37.62 24.22 24.84
N GLY A 545 -38.64 23.62 24.20
CA GLY A 545 -40.04 24.03 24.40
C GLY A 545 -40.38 25.36 23.72
N THR A 546 -39.63 25.74 22.68
CA THR A 546 -39.80 26.98 21.91
C THR A 546 -40.39 26.73 20.52
N ASN A 547 -40.94 27.77 19.89
CA ASN A 547 -41.37 27.72 18.48
C ASN A 547 -40.18 27.56 17.50
N ASP A 548 -39.03 28.14 17.85
CA ASP A 548 -37.75 27.97 17.17
C ASP A 548 -37.22 26.54 17.43
N LYS A 549 -36.95 25.82 16.34
CA LYS A 549 -36.47 24.44 16.32
C LYS A 549 -35.16 24.28 15.53
N ASP A 550 -34.55 25.38 15.09
CA ASP A 550 -33.33 25.38 14.25
C ASP A 550 -32.05 25.61 15.08
N GLN A 551 -32.15 25.40 16.39
CA GLN A 551 -31.09 25.66 17.36
C GLN A 551 -29.90 24.72 17.17
N ALA A 552 -30.15 23.43 16.92
CA ALA A 552 -29.10 22.45 16.63
C ALA A 552 -28.33 22.82 15.36
N LEU A 553 -29.03 23.07 14.24
CA LEU A 553 -28.42 23.52 12.98
C LEU A 553 -27.45 24.70 13.18
N ARG A 554 -27.89 25.76 13.88
CA ARG A 554 -27.06 26.96 14.13
C ARG A 554 -25.87 26.72 15.06
N MET A 555 -25.94 25.74 15.95
CA MET A 555 -24.80 25.35 16.80
C MET A 555 -23.80 24.49 16.02
N PHE A 556 -24.28 23.54 15.22
CA PHE A 556 -23.43 22.69 14.38
C PHE A 556 -22.75 23.45 13.24
N ASP A 557 -23.37 24.51 12.71
CA ASP A 557 -22.80 25.40 11.69
C ASP A 557 -21.43 25.99 12.09
N GLN A 558 -21.18 26.17 13.39
CA GLN A 558 -19.90 26.68 13.91
C GLN A 558 -18.79 25.62 14.00
N VAL A 559 -19.14 24.34 13.85
CA VAL A 559 -18.26 23.18 14.06
C VAL A 559 -18.43 22.10 12.97
N THR A 560 -18.97 22.46 11.81
CA THR A 560 -19.10 21.59 10.64
C THR A 560 -18.84 22.39 9.37
N ALA A 561 -18.48 21.72 8.27
CA ALA A 561 -18.33 22.37 6.97
C ALA A 561 -19.68 22.63 6.27
N LEU A 562 -20.75 21.95 6.72
CA LEU A 562 -22.12 22.12 6.26
C LEU A 562 -23.08 21.59 7.32
N SER A 563 -24.10 22.40 7.65
CA SER A 563 -25.18 22.07 8.58
C SER A 563 -26.52 22.28 7.86
N VAL A 564 -27.30 21.21 7.63
CA VAL A 564 -28.50 21.27 6.78
C VAL A 564 -29.62 20.33 7.23
N ARG A 565 -30.87 20.67 6.94
CA ARG A 565 -32.04 19.78 7.09
C ARG A 565 -32.56 19.36 5.71
N LEU A 566 -32.82 18.08 5.51
CA LEU A 566 -33.47 17.59 4.30
C LEU A 566 -34.94 18.02 4.25
N SER A 567 -35.46 18.26 3.04
CA SER A 567 -36.80 18.76 2.79
C SER A 567 -37.29 18.22 1.44
N SER A 568 -38.56 17.82 1.34
CA SER A 568 -39.18 17.39 0.07
C SER A 568 -39.44 18.56 -0.89
N SER A 569 -39.09 19.81 -0.51
CA SER A 569 -39.02 20.97 -1.43
C SER A 569 -37.84 20.91 -2.42
N GLN A 570 -36.89 20.02 -2.17
CA GLN A 570 -35.77 19.65 -3.03
C GLN A 570 -35.76 18.12 -3.17
N ASN A 571 -34.93 17.54 -4.04
CA ASN A 571 -34.75 16.09 -4.07
C ASN A 571 -33.93 15.64 -2.83
N PRO A 572 -34.52 14.96 -1.82
CA PRO A 572 -33.81 14.72 -0.57
C PRO A 572 -32.64 13.74 -0.73
N ALA A 573 -32.74 12.84 -1.70
CA ALA A 573 -31.72 11.86 -2.03
C ALA A 573 -30.48 12.48 -2.71
N GLU A 574 -30.67 13.48 -3.57
CA GLU A 574 -29.57 14.24 -4.18
C GLU A 574 -28.95 15.23 -3.19
N ALA A 575 -29.77 15.87 -2.33
CA ALA A 575 -29.28 16.72 -1.27
C ALA A 575 -28.40 15.95 -0.27
N LEU A 576 -28.78 14.72 0.09
CA LEU A 576 -27.96 13.82 0.90
C LEU A 576 -26.63 13.47 0.24
N ASP A 577 -26.62 13.10 -1.04
CA ASP A 577 -25.39 12.85 -1.79
C ASP A 577 -24.48 14.09 -1.81
N GLY A 578 -25.05 15.29 -2.00
CA GLY A 578 -24.34 16.56 -1.95
C GLY A 578 -23.68 16.84 -0.59
N VAL A 579 -24.35 16.54 0.53
CA VAL A 579 -23.79 16.63 1.89
C VAL A 579 -22.60 15.69 2.07
N ILE A 580 -22.71 14.45 1.58
CA ILE A 580 -21.63 13.46 1.63
C ILE A 580 -20.43 13.93 0.80
N ILE A 581 -20.66 14.42 -0.43
CA ILE A 581 -19.61 14.97 -1.29
C ILE A 581 -18.91 16.17 -0.62
N HIS A 582 -19.67 17.06 0.03
CA HIS A 582 -19.09 18.21 0.75
C HIS A 582 -18.21 17.77 1.92
N CYS A 583 -18.64 16.76 2.70
CA CYS A 583 -17.84 16.15 3.77
C CYS A 583 -16.50 15.58 3.25
N LEU A 584 -16.52 14.92 2.09
CA LEU A 584 -15.33 14.34 1.45
C LEU A 584 -14.38 15.42 0.95
N ASN A 585 -14.91 16.39 0.18
CA ASN A 585 -14.14 17.44 -0.49
C ASN A 585 -13.55 18.43 0.51
N ALA A 586 -14.35 18.90 1.47
CA ALA A 586 -13.89 19.82 2.50
C ALA A 586 -13.03 19.14 3.58
N SER A 587 -12.90 17.80 3.54
CA SER A 587 -12.32 16.95 4.58
C SER A 587 -12.61 17.48 5.99
N ARG A 588 -13.90 17.55 6.34
CA ARG A 588 -14.42 18.09 7.60
C ARG A 588 -15.79 17.48 7.89
N PRO A 589 -16.24 17.47 9.16
CA PRO A 589 -17.51 16.88 9.51
C PRO A 589 -18.67 17.72 8.96
N VAL A 590 -19.79 17.05 8.71
CA VAL A 590 -21.05 17.66 8.26
C VAL A 590 -22.20 17.21 9.15
N TYR A 591 -23.21 18.06 9.32
CA TYR A 591 -24.41 17.78 10.11
C TYR A 591 -25.63 17.79 9.19
N VAL A 592 -26.35 16.66 9.15
CA VAL A 592 -27.61 16.52 8.41
C VAL A 592 -28.75 16.10 9.33
N GLU A 593 -29.82 16.90 9.32
CA GLU A 593 -31.10 16.54 9.93
C GLU A 593 -32.00 15.86 8.89
N ILE A 594 -32.45 14.63 9.17
CA ILE A 594 -33.35 13.85 8.32
C ILE A 594 -34.71 13.71 9.01
N PRO A 595 -35.77 14.37 8.50
CA PRO A 595 -37.13 14.21 9.00
C PRO A 595 -37.63 12.76 8.92
N THR A 596 -38.38 12.31 9.92
CA THR A 596 -38.96 10.95 9.97
C THR A 596 -39.82 10.59 8.76
N ASP A 597 -40.47 11.59 8.13
CA ASP A 597 -41.30 11.41 6.94
C ASP A 597 -40.50 11.33 5.63
N ILE A 598 -39.25 11.81 5.61
CA ILE A 598 -38.33 11.73 4.45
C ILE A 598 -37.53 10.42 4.44
N ALA A 599 -37.18 9.88 5.61
CA ALA A 599 -36.29 8.72 5.72
C ALA A 599 -36.72 7.50 4.86
N GLN A 600 -38.03 7.29 4.72
CA GLN A 600 -38.64 6.21 3.94
C GLN A 600 -39.25 6.69 2.61
N GLU A 601 -39.02 7.94 2.20
CA GLU A 601 -39.49 8.49 0.93
C GLU A 601 -38.81 7.75 -0.25
N PRO A 602 -39.56 7.20 -1.22
CA PRO A 602 -38.98 6.52 -2.37
C PRO A 602 -38.13 7.46 -3.23
N CYS A 603 -36.96 7.00 -3.66
CA CYS A 603 -36.04 7.76 -4.51
C CYS A 603 -35.52 6.93 -5.69
N THR A 604 -34.85 7.59 -6.62
CA THR A 604 -34.14 6.90 -7.70
C THR A 604 -32.94 6.11 -7.16
N PRO A 605 -32.52 5.02 -7.84
CA PRO A 605 -31.24 4.38 -7.56
C PRO A 605 -30.08 5.37 -7.72
N PRO A 606 -29.04 5.30 -6.87
CA PRO A 606 -27.84 6.09 -7.02
C PRO A 606 -27.02 5.66 -8.25
N GLY A 607 -26.50 6.63 -9.01
CA GLY A 607 -25.33 6.44 -9.87
C GLY A 607 -24.03 6.65 -9.07
N PRO A 608 -22.84 6.38 -9.64
CA PRO A 608 -21.56 6.52 -8.94
C PRO A 608 -21.40 7.90 -8.29
N LEU A 609 -20.88 7.96 -7.06
CA LEU A 609 -20.59 9.24 -6.39
C LEU A 609 -19.61 10.07 -7.23
N PRO A 610 -19.95 11.30 -7.65
CA PRO A 610 -19.03 12.21 -8.33
C PRO A 610 -18.09 12.84 -7.29
N ILE A 611 -17.18 12.01 -6.75
CA ILE A 611 -16.06 12.49 -5.95
C ILE A 611 -15.10 13.18 -6.92
N ASN A 612 -15.12 14.50 -6.94
CA ASN A 612 -14.05 15.26 -7.57
C ASN A 612 -12.77 14.91 -6.82
N CYS A 613 -11.87 14.16 -7.47
CA CYS A 613 -10.46 14.38 -7.19
C CYS A 613 -10.23 15.88 -7.40
N SER A 614 -9.56 16.53 -6.45
CA SER A 614 -9.17 17.94 -6.54
C SER A 614 -8.71 18.24 -7.96
N GLU A 615 -9.27 19.29 -8.57
CA GLU A 615 -8.99 19.62 -9.97
C GLU A 615 -7.48 19.61 -10.17
N LEU A 616 -7.03 18.93 -11.23
CA LEU A 616 -5.61 18.91 -11.60
C LEU A 616 -5.14 20.35 -11.67
N PHE A 617 -4.31 20.76 -10.68
CA PHE A 617 -3.79 22.12 -10.58
C PHE A 617 -3.28 22.58 -11.95
N GLU A 618 -3.49 23.85 -12.30
CA GLU A 618 -2.85 24.43 -13.47
C GLU A 618 -1.35 24.14 -13.39
N MET A 619 -0.85 23.38 -14.37
CA MET A 619 0.47 22.74 -14.31
C MET A 619 1.57 23.77 -14.06
N ASP A 620 1.40 24.97 -14.59
CA ASP A 620 2.30 26.11 -14.43
C ASP A 620 2.42 26.56 -12.97
N HIS A 621 1.33 26.54 -12.19
CA HIS A 621 1.35 26.97 -10.78
C HIS A 621 2.06 25.94 -9.88
N ALA A 622 1.84 24.64 -10.14
CA ALA A 622 2.56 23.56 -9.46
C ALA A 622 4.05 23.53 -9.83
N LEU A 623 4.39 23.80 -11.10
CA LEU A 623 5.78 23.92 -11.54
C LEU A 623 6.49 25.10 -10.88
N ASN A 624 5.85 26.27 -10.78
CA ASN A 624 6.40 27.43 -10.07
C ASN A 624 6.67 27.12 -8.59
N ALA A 625 5.74 26.45 -7.90
CA ALA A 625 5.93 26.04 -6.51
C ALA A 625 7.09 25.03 -6.36
N VAL A 626 7.20 24.05 -7.26
CA VAL A 626 8.32 23.10 -7.29
C VAL A 626 9.66 23.77 -7.59
N GLU A 627 9.69 24.76 -8.50
CA GLU A 627 10.90 25.54 -8.79
C GLU A 627 11.32 26.40 -7.59
N ALA A 628 10.38 27.08 -6.92
CA ALA A 628 10.64 27.85 -5.71
C ALA A 628 11.16 26.97 -4.56
N VAL A 629 10.53 25.82 -4.31
CA VAL A 629 11.00 24.80 -3.36
C VAL A 629 12.41 24.33 -3.71
N THR A 630 12.68 24.03 -4.99
CA THR A 630 13.97 23.54 -5.48
C THR A 630 15.07 24.59 -5.31
N ASN A 631 14.76 25.87 -5.55
CA ASN A 631 15.68 26.98 -5.36
C ASN A 631 16.01 27.22 -3.88
N CYS A 632 15.02 27.15 -2.99
CA CYS A 632 15.25 27.20 -1.54
C CYS A 632 16.14 26.03 -1.08
N TRP A 633 15.81 24.81 -1.52
CA TRP A 633 16.56 23.59 -1.19
C TRP A 633 18.01 23.63 -1.66
N ASN A 634 18.27 24.05 -2.90
CA ASN A 634 19.62 24.15 -3.46
C ASN A 634 20.47 25.27 -2.82
N GLY A 635 19.84 26.25 -2.15
CA GLY A 635 20.52 27.29 -1.38
C GLY A 635 20.96 26.85 0.03
N ALA A 636 20.29 25.85 0.60
CA ALA A 636 20.54 25.35 1.95
C ALA A 636 21.76 24.42 2.02
N LYS A 637 22.47 24.42 3.15
CA LYS A 637 23.64 23.56 3.41
C LYS A 637 23.37 22.54 4.52
N GLN A 638 22.44 22.83 5.41
CA GLN A 638 22.02 21.97 6.52
C GLN A 638 20.49 22.01 6.68
N PRO A 639 19.72 21.64 5.62
CA PRO A 639 18.27 21.56 5.73
C PRO A 639 17.86 20.44 6.70
N ILE A 640 16.72 20.62 7.37
CA ILE A 640 16.10 19.62 8.23
C ILE A 640 14.61 19.46 7.88
N LEU A 641 14.08 18.24 8.00
CA LEU A 641 12.66 17.97 7.83
C LEU A 641 11.96 17.89 9.19
N LEU A 642 10.85 18.60 9.36
CA LEU A 642 9.94 18.47 10.50
C LEU A 642 8.55 18.02 10.02
N VAL A 643 8.03 16.95 10.62
CA VAL A 643 6.75 16.33 10.21
C VAL A 643 5.72 16.45 11.34
N GLY A 644 4.54 16.99 11.04
CA GLY A 644 3.43 17.15 12.00
C GLY A 644 2.20 16.30 11.67
N ALA A 645 1.18 16.34 12.54
CA ALA A 645 0.05 15.42 12.49
C ALA A 645 -0.77 15.41 11.18
N HIS A 646 -0.76 16.49 10.40
CA HIS A 646 -1.65 16.69 9.24
C HIS A 646 -1.29 15.78 8.08
N VAL A 647 -0.02 15.40 8.00
CA VAL A 647 0.50 14.40 7.05
C VAL A 647 -0.28 13.09 7.12
N ARG A 648 -0.92 12.75 8.26
CA ARG A 648 -1.66 11.49 8.48
C ARG A 648 -2.84 11.27 7.54
N GLN A 649 -3.41 12.31 6.94
CA GLN A 649 -4.55 12.20 6.01
C GLN A 649 -4.22 12.62 4.58
N THR A 650 -3.19 13.43 4.40
CA THR A 650 -2.90 14.14 3.15
C THR A 650 -1.77 13.48 2.38
N VAL A 651 -0.83 12.83 3.08
CA VAL A 651 0.31 12.14 2.49
C VAL A 651 0.27 10.65 2.86
N LEU A 652 0.34 9.77 1.87
CA LEU A 652 0.48 8.33 2.12
C LEU A 652 1.82 8.05 2.82
N PRO A 653 1.89 7.18 3.85
CA PRO A 653 3.14 6.91 4.57
C PRO A 653 4.32 6.50 3.68
N GLN A 654 4.05 5.78 2.58
CA GLN A 654 5.05 5.38 1.58
C GLN A 654 5.63 6.59 0.80
N VAL A 655 4.79 7.60 0.53
CA VAL A 655 5.21 8.84 -0.16
C VAL A 655 6.06 9.69 0.78
N LEU A 656 5.68 9.79 2.06
CA LEU A 656 6.47 10.47 3.10
C LEU A 656 7.85 9.83 3.26
N VAL A 657 7.93 8.50 3.39
CA VAL A 657 9.22 7.79 3.48
C VAL A 657 10.05 7.98 2.20
N SER A 658 9.44 7.87 1.01
CA SER A 658 10.16 8.11 -0.25
C SER A 658 10.65 9.56 -0.40
N LEU A 659 9.95 10.55 0.17
CA LEU A 659 10.42 11.93 0.24
C LEU A 659 11.64 12.04 1.16
N ILE A 660 11.57 11.44 2.35
CA ILE A 660 12.69 11.40 3.31
C ILE A 660 13.94 10.78 2.67
N ASP A 661 13.82 9.60 2.06
CA ASP A 661 14.92 8.90 1.37
C ASP A 661 15.61 9.78 0.31
N LYS A 662 14.81 10.55 -0.45
CA LYS A 662 15.31 11.40 -1.55
C LYS A 662 15.95 12.70 -1.05
N LEU A 663 15.41 13.29 0.02
CA LEU A 663 15.95 14.51 0.61
C LEU A 663 17.27 14.25 1.34
N GLY A 664 17.46 13.05 1.91
CA GLY A 664 18.71 12.67 2.59
C GLY A 664 19.04 13.47 3.86
N CYS A 665 18.21 14.43 4.25
CA CYS A 665 18.37 15.28 5.42
C CYS A 665 17.87 14.59 6.71
N PRO A 666 18.25 15.11 7.90
CA PRO A 666 17.70 14.60 9.15
C PRO A 666 16.21 14.93 9.29
N VAL A 667 15.47 14.07 9.98
CA VAL A 667 14.01 14.17 10.16
C VAL A 667 13.66 14.19 11.65
N LEU A 668 12.80 15.13 12.02
CA LEU A 668 12.15 15.22 13.32
C LEU A 668 10.63 15.17 13.14
N VAL A 669 9.90 14.81 14.19
CA VAL A 669 8.43 14.94 14.25
C VAL A 669 8.01 15.93 15.32
N GLN A 670 6.89 16.62 15.11
CA GLN A 670 6.18 17.28 16.20
C GLN A 670 5.56 16.21 17.15
N PRO A 671 5.15 16.57 18.38
CA PRO A 671 4.64 15.59 19.36
C PRO A 671 3.38 14.84 18.87
N ASP A 672 2.50 15.54 18.16
CA ASP A 672 1.27 15.03 17.53
C ASP A 672 1.56 14.22 16.24
N GLY A 673 2.66 14.55 15.55
CA GLY A 673 3.23 13.84 14.40
C GLY A 673 3.97 12.53 14.73
N LYS A 674 3.96 12.09 15.99
CA LYS A 674 4.56 10.81 16.41
C LYS A 674 3.99 9.62 15.61
N SER A 675 4.85 8.63 15.36
CA SER A 675 4.63 7.43 14.52
C SER A 675 4.34 7.65 13.02
N LEU A 676 4.38 8.88 12.50
CA LEU A 676 4.25 9.14 11.06
C LEU A 676 5.50 8.74 10.27
N VAL A 677 6.68 8.91 10.88
CA VAL A 677 7.97 8.47 10.36
C VAL A 677 8.37 7.18 11.11
N PRO A 678 8.87 6.13 10.43
CA PRO A 678 9.41 4.95 11.11
C PRO A 678 10.57 5.35 12.02
N GLU A 679 10.51 4.97 13.31
CA GLU A 679 11.51 5.41 14.29
C GLU A 679 12.86 4.66 14.18
N ASP A 680 12.89 3.60 13.39
CA ASP A 680 14.08 2.87 12.95
C ASP A 680 14.70 3.45 11.65
N HIS A 681 14.10 4.49 11.05
CA HIS A 681 14.61 5.12 9.84
C HIS A 681 15.97 5.80 10.10
N PRO A 682 17.00 5.60 9.27
CA PRO A 682 18.37 6.09 9.54
C PRO A 682 18.49 7.62 9.63
N GLN A 683 17.53 8.36 9.05
CA GLN A 683 17.45 9.82 9.10
C GLN A 683 16.61 10.36 10.28
N PHE A 684 15.86 9.51 11.00
CA PHE A 684 15.01 9.96 12.10
C PHE A 684 15.84 10.29 13.35
N LEU A 685 15.71 11.52 13.85
CA LEU A 685 16.47 12.01 15.01
C LEU A 685 15.65 12.03 16.32
N GLY A 686 14.32 12.03 16.25
CA GLY A 686 13.45 12.10 17.42
C GLY A 686 12.27 13.07 17.26
N THR A 687 11.82 13.62 18.38
CA THR A 687 10.68 14.54 18.46
C THR A 687 11.16 15.95 18.81
N PHE A 688 10.79 16.94 17.99
CA PHE A 688 11.01 18.34 18.30
C PHE A 688 9.80 18.92 19.02
N TRP A 689 10.02 19.46 20.22
CA TRP A 689 9.01 20.07 21.07
C TRP A 689 9.57 21.32 21.78
N SER A 690 10.24 22.19 21.04
CA SER A 690 10.87 23.42 21.58
C SER A 690 11.74 23.08 22.82
N SER A 691 11.59 23.80 23.93
CA SER A 691 12.33 23.59 25.18
C SER A 691 12.04 22.27 25.93
N ALA A 692 11.03 21.50 25.50
CA ALA A 692 10.73 20.16 26.02
C ALA A 692 11.39 19.02 25.23
N SER A 693 12.06 19.33 24.10
CA SER A 693 12.87 18.39 23.30
C SER A 693 14.03 17.79 24.13
N ASP A 694 14.71 16.78 23.59
CA ASP A 694 16.07 16.47 24.04
C ASP A 694 17.06 17.50 23.48
N GLN A 695 18.18 17.71 24.17
CA GLN A 695 19.15 18.75 23.87
C GLN A 695 19.88 18.56 22.52
N LYS A 696 19.87 17.33 21.96
CA LYS A 696 20.45 17.04 20.64
C LYS A 696 19.45 17.41 19.55
N SER A 697 18.20 17.00 19.66
CA SER A 697 17.14 17.35 18.69
C SER A 697 16.86 18.85 18.66
N GLU A 698 16.81 19.50 19.84
CA GLU A 698 16.66 20.96 19.95
C GLU A 698 17.77 21.68 19.20
N LYS A 699 19.03 21.33 19.50
CA LYS A 699 20.19 21.96 18.89
C LYS A 699 20.27 21.71 17.38
N VAL A 700 20.07 20.48 16.92
CA VAL A 700 20.16 20.14 15.49
C VAL A 700 19.06 20.82 14.67
N PHE A 701 17.87 21.04 15.26
CA PHE A 701 16.82 21.84 14.62
C PHE A 701 17.16 23.34 14.62
N MET A 702 17.56 23.91 15.76
CA MET A 702 17.83 25.34 15.87
C MET A 702 19.11 25.81 15.13
N ASP A 703 20.10 24.94 14.97
CA ASP A 703 21.33 25.21 14.17
C ASP A 703 21.10 25.07 12.65
N SER A 704 19.95 24.54 12.20
CA SER A 704 19.63 24.30 10.79
C SER A 704 19.38 25.61 10.01
N ASP A 705 19.84 25.65 8.74
CA ASP A 705 19.71 26.82 7.87
C ASP A 705 18.45 26.82 6.98
N LEU A 706 17.70 25.71 6.94
CA LEU A 706 16.38 25.61 6.31
C LEU A 706 15.50 24.57 7.04
N TRP A 707 14.34 24.99 7.52
CA TRP A 707 13.33 24.12 8.12
C TRP A 707 12.29 23.76 7.06
N VAL A 708 12.38 22.56 6.51
CA VAL A 708 11.33 22.00 5.63
C VAL A 708 10.27 21.39 6.53
N MET A 709 9.12 22.04 6.61
CA MET A 709 8.02 21.64 7.48
C MET A 709 6.94 20.95 6.66
N VAL A 710 6.40 19.83 7.13
CA VAL A 710 5.36 19.08 6.41
C VAL A 710 4.19 18.81 7.35
N GLY A 711 3.02 19.37 7.06
CA GLY A 711 1.78 19.18 7.81
C GLY A 711 1.88 19.54 9.30
N CYS A 712 2.68 20.56 9.62
CA CYS A 712 2.98 20.99 10.98
C CYS A 712 2.01 22.07 11.49
N ARG A 713 1.68 22.06 12.78
CA ARG A 713 0.92 23.16 13.42
C ARG A 713 1.75 23.83 14.50
N TRP A 714 1.62 25.15 14.60
CA TRP A 714 2.27 25.93 15.64
C TRP A 714 1.24 26.58 16.55
N THR A 715 0.93 25.89 17.65
CA THR A 715 0.15 26.44 18.76
C THR A 715 1.05 26.84 19.92
N ASP A 716 0.47 27.42 20.96
CA ASP A 716 1.09 27.59 22.28
C ASP A 716 1.66 26.28 22.85
N TYR A 717 0.98 25.15 22.67
CA TYR A 717 1.45 23.82 23.06
C TYR A 717 2.68 23.34 22.29
N HIS A 718 2.91 23.80 21.06
CA HIS A 718 4.08 23.41 20.25
C HIS A 718 5.29 24.32 20.51
N THR A 719 5.02 25.63 20.63
CA THR A 719 6.04 26.68 20.81
C THR A 719 6.49 26.86 22.26
N LEU A 720 5.65 26.45 23.23
CA LEU A 720 5.86 26.60 24.67
C LEU A 720 6.14 28.03 25.13
N GLY A 721 5.81 29.03 24.30
CA GLY A 721 6.21 30.43 24.50
C GLY A 721 7.72 30.70 24.33
N CYS A 722 8.53 29.68 24.05
CA CYS A 722 10.00 29.80 23.90
C CYS A 722 10.45 29.99 22.44
N LEU A 723 9.59 29.67 21.47
CA LEU A 723 9.90 29.72 20.04
C LEU A 723 8.93 30.66 19.30
N ASN A 724 9.45 31.74 18.70
CA ASN A 724 8.64 32.67 17.90
C ASN A 724 8.79 32.37 16.40
N ILE A 725 7.82 31.63 15.86
CA ILE A 725 7.80 31.23 14.44
C ILE A 725 7.84 32.40 13.46
N ARG A 726 7.36 33.60 13.86
CA ARG A 726 7.43 34.80 13.01
C ARG A 726 8.82 35.40 12.88
N GLU A 727 9.71 35.15 13.85
CA GLU A 727 11.12 35.56 13.74
C GLU A 727 11.91 34.58 12.86
N GLU A 728 11.44 33.34 12.78
CA GLU A 728 12.07 32.23 12.07
C GLU A 728 11.57 32.02 10.64
N SER A 729 10.55 32.76 10.18
CA SER A 729 9.96 32.62 8.83
C SER A 729 10.99 32.71 7.70
N HIS A 730 12.03 33.53 7.90
CA HIS A 730 13.18 33.69 6.99
C HIS A 730 13.95 32.40 6.65
N ARG A 731 13.70 31.30 7.36
CA ARG A 731 14.27 29.96 7.11
C ARG A 731 13.23 28.83 7.10
N ILE A 732 11.93 29.14 7.04
CA ILE A 732 10.86 28.14 7.02
C ILE A 732 10.33 27.93 5.60
N LEU A 733 10.38 26.68 5.15
CA LEU A 733 9.64 26.19 3.99
C LEU A 733 8.48 25.33 4.48
N ASP A 734 7.28 25.90 4.56
CA ASP A 734 6.11 25.22 5.12
C ASP A 734 5.28 24.56 4.03
N LEU A 735 5.12 23.24 4.11
CA LEU A 735 4.39 22.39 3.17
C LEU A 735 3.15 21.83 3.88
N GLN A 736 2.02 22.47 3.67
CA GLN A 736 0.72 22.21 4.29
C GLN A 736 -0.28 21.66 3.24
N ASP A 737 -1.46 21.20 3.67
CA ASP A 737 -2.46 20.77 2.69
C ASP A 737 -3.04 21.98 1.92
N GLY A 738 -3.21 21.79 0.61
CA GLY A 738 -3.51 22.86 -0.35
C GLY A 738 -2.47 24.00 -0.41
N SER A 739 -1.35 23.91 0.33
CA SER A 739 -0.65 25.10 0.81
C SER A 739 0.87 24.94 0.87
N VAL A 740 1.60 25.89 0.28
CA VAL A 740 3.05 25.98 0.41
C VAL A 740 3.37 27.42 0.80
N THR A 741 4.27 27.62 1.77
CA THR A 741 4.81 28.96 2.10
C THR A 741 6.32 28.89 2.08
N ILE A 742 6.94 29.71 1.24
CA ILE A 742 8.41 29.78 1.12
C ILE A 742 8.99 30.85 2.06
N PRO A 743 10.30 30.85 2.38
CA PRO A 743 10.91 31.78 3.34
C PRO A 743 10.81 33.29 3.02
N SER A 744 10.26 33.65 1.85
CA SER A 744 9.96 35.02 1.43
C SER A 744 8.49 35.45 1.65
N ASP A 745 7.73 34.74 2.50
CA ASP A 745 6.31 34.97 2.84
C ASP A 745 5.31 34.85 1.65
N GLU A 746 5.72 34.20 0.55
CA GLU A 746 4.84 33.89 -0.58
C GLU A 746 4.10 32.56 -0.32
N SER A 747 2.76 32.57 -0.36
CA SER A 747 1.90 31.48 0.15
C SER A 747 0.78 31.02 -0.80
N TYR A 748 0.44 29.73 -0.69
CA TYR A 748 -0.69 29.03 -1.32
C TYR A 748 -1.54 28.34 -0.19
N THR A 749 -2.81 27.90 -0.34
CA THR A 749 -3.73 27.54 0.80
C THR A 749 -4.81 26.44 0.60
N ASP A 750 -5.00 25.43 1.51
CA ASP A 750 -6.30 24.92 2.10
C ASP A 750 -6.33 23.56 2.95
N ILE A 751 -6.69 23.62 4.27
CA ILE A 751 -7.42 22.64 5.19
C ILE A 751 -6.69 21.56 6.16
N PRO A 752 -7.17 21.23 7.43
CA PRO A 752 -6.42 20.43 8.50
C PRO A 752 -7.15 19.43 9.55
N LEU A 753 -6.47 18.70 10.54
CA LEU A 753 -6.88 17.41 11.28
C LEU A 753 -6.29 16.84 12.69
N ASN A 754 -7.00 15.90 13.47
CA ASN A 754 -6.69 14.88 14.63
C ASN A 754 -7.10 14.88 16.26
N ASP A 755 -8.08 14.06 16.88
CA ASP A 755 -8.03 12.95 18.03
C ASP A 755 -9.11 12.63 19.23
N LEU A 756 -9.13 11.36 19.82
CA LEU A 756 -9.66 10.65 21.10
C LEU A 756 -10.46 9.27 21.21
N PRO A 757 -11.76 9.07 21.61
CA PRO A 757 -12.41 7.72 21.62
C PRO A 757 -12.42 6.98 20.29
N ALA A 758 -11.84 7.64 19.30
CA ALA A 758 -11.07 7.10 18.22
C ALA A 758 -10.45 5.71 18.41
N THR A 759 -10.00 5.32 19.60
CA THR A 759 -9.46 3.96 19.83
C THR A 759 -10.44 2.83 19.46
N LEU A 760 -11.74 2.98 19.78
CA LEU A 760 -12.77 2.00 19.39
C LEU A 760 -12.87 1.91 17.86
N GLY A 761 -13.03 3.07 17.22
CA GLY A 761 -13.07 3.17 15.77
C GLY A 761 -11.79 2.68 15.08
N TYR A 762 -10.61 2.90 15.68
CA TYR A 762 -9.32 2.48 15.16
C TYR A 762 -9.19 0.96 15.14
N GLN A 763 -9.63 0.30 16.21
CA GLN A 763 -9.62 -1.15 16.30
C GLN A 763 -10.64 -1.80 15.34
N LEU A 764 -11.77 -1.13 15.08
CA LEU A 764 -12.76 -1.55 14.09
C LEU A 764 -12.28 -1.35 12.65
N GLY A 765 -11.63 -0.23 12.32
CA GLY A 765 -11.04 0.01 10.99
C GLY A 765 -9.77 -0.82 10.71
N ARG A 766 -9.17 -1.44 11.73
CA ARG A 766 -7.98 -2.29 11.62
C ARG A 766 -8.16 -3.65 12.35
N PRO A 767 -9.12 -4.49 11.95
CA PRO A 767 -9.50 -5.70 12.70
C PRO A 767 -8.39 -6.77 12.76
N ASN A 768 -7.44 -6.73 11.81
CA ASN A 768 -6.29 -7.64 11.74
C ASN A 768 -5.05 -7.15 12.52
N GLN A 769 -5.13 -5.98 13.18
CA GLN A 769 -4.06 -5.41 13.98
C GLN A 769 -4.53 -5.27 15.44
N ARG A 770 -3.60 -5.26 16.38
CA ARG A 770 -3.91 -5.05 17.80
C ARG A 770 -3.58 -3.61 18.18
N VAL A 771 -4.59 -2.83 18.53
CA VAL A 771 -4.41 -1.44 18.97
C VAL A 771 -3.86 -1.41 20.38
N ILE A 772 -2.95 -0.47 20.66
CA ILE A 772 -2.45 -0.17 22.00
C ILE A 772 -2.91 1.23 22.36
N LEU A 773 -3.63 1.36 23.48
CA LEU A 773 -4.02 2.62 24.07
C LEU A 773 -3.18 2.86 25.32
N MET A 774 -2.70 4.09 25.47
CA MET A 774 -2.09 4.61 26.69
C MET A 774 -2.93 5.80 27.15
N ILE A 775 -3.56 5.70 28.32
CA ILE A 775 -4.51 6.70 28.81
C ILE A 775 -4.29 6.98 30.30
N GLY A 776 -4.43 8.24 30.71
CA GLY A 776 -4.45 8.60 32.13
C GLY A 776 -5.76 8.18 32.79
N ASP A 777 -5.69 7.82 34.07
CA ASP A 777 -6.84 7.64 34.96
C ASP A 777 -7.86 8.78 34.86
N GLY A 778 -7.42 10.04 34.89
CA GLY A 778 -8.29 11.22 34.79
C GLY A 778 -9.10 11.27 33.49
N SER A 779 -8.43 11.09 32.34
CA SER A 779 -9.06 11.08 31.01
C SER A 779 -9.99 9.88 30.83
N LEU A 780 -9.60 8.71 31.35
CA LEU A 780 -10.37 7.48 31.25
C LEU A 780 -11.74 7.59 31.95
N ARG A 781 -11.83 8.33 33.06
CA ARG A 781 -13.10 8.49 33.82
C ARG A 781 -14.23 9.13 33.02
N MET A 782 -13.94 9.87 31.94
CA MET A 782 -14.94 10.50 31.08
C MET A 782 -15.58 9.49 30.10
N THR A 783 -14.86 8.44 29.72
CA THR A 783 -15.20 7.57 28.58
C THR A 783 -15.19 6.07 28.93
N PHE A 784 -14.88 5.70 30.18
CA PHE A 784 -14.71 4.33 30.69
C PHE A 784 -15.77 3.34 30.20
N GLN A 785 -17.04 3.76 30.15
CA GLN A 785 -18.18 2.96 29.73
C GLN A 785 -18.01 2.31 28.33
N GLU A 786 -17.22 2.90 27.44
CA GLU A 786 -17.01 2.36 26.08
C GLU A 786 -16.16 1.07 26.07
N LEU A 787 -15.52 0.74 27.19
CA LEU A 787 -14.91 -0.59 27.41
C LEU A 787 -15.97 -1.70 27.32
N SER A 788 -17.23 -1.43 27.71
CA SER A 788 -18.37 -2.34 27.57
C SER A 788 -18.67 -2.68 26.10
N THR A 789 -18.58 -1.67 25.22
CA THR A 789 -18.73 -1.83 23.76
C THR A 789 -17.61 -2.70 23.20
N MET A 790 -16.35 -2.44 23.59
CA MET A 790 -15.20 -3.24 23.15
C MET A 790 -15.30 -4.71 23.59
N ILE A 791 -15.74 -4.95 24.84
CA ILE A 791 -16.01 -6.28 25.41
C ILE A 791 -17.10 -7.01 24.61
N SER A 792 -18.23 -6.33 24.35
CA SER A 792 -19.39 -6.88 23.65
C SER A 792 -19.05 -7.29 22.20
N LEU A 793 -18.22 -6.49 21.53
CA LEU A 793 -17.72 -6.73 20.17
C LEU A 793 -16.53 -7.70 20.10
N ARG A 794 -16.05 -8.22 21.25
CA ARG A 794 -14.85 -9.07 21.39
C ARG A 794 -13.61 -8.47 20.70
N LEU A 795 -13.42 -7.16 20.83
CA LEU A 795 -12.20 -6.48 20.36
C LEU A 795 -11.02 -6.82 21.30
N ASN A 796 -9.81 -6.80 20.77
CA ASN A 796 -8.61 -7.27 21.47
C ASN A 796 -7.53 -6.20 21.80
N PRO A 797 -7.83 -4.90 22.01
CA PRO A 797 -6.78 -3.91 22.26
C PRO A 797 -6.04 -4.16 23.58
N ILE A 798 -4.85 -3.58 23.71
CA ILE A 798 -4.12 -3.50 24.98
C ILE A 798 -4.28 -2.07 25.51
N ILE A 799 -4.93 -1.90 26.65
CA ILE A 799 -5.17 -0.60 27.28
C ILE A 799 -4.28 -0.50 28.52
N PHE A 800 -3.33 0.43 28.48
CA PHE A 800 -2.56 0.84 29.65
C PHE A 800 -3.23 2.06 30.29
N VAL A 801 -3.66 1.91 31.53
CA VAL A 801 -4.20 2.98 32.35
C VAL A 801 -3.12 3.42 33.33
N PHE A 802 -2.65 4.65 33.20
CA PHE A 802 -1.70 5.23 34.14
C PHE A 802 -2.48 5.82 35.31
N ASN A 803 -2.55 5.07 36.42
CA ASN A 803 -3.20 5.49 37.67
C ASN A 803 -2.15 6.22 38.53
N ASN A 804 -2.20 7.56 38.50
CA ASN A 804 -1.34 8.47 39.24
C ASN A 804 -2.13 9.36 40.22
N LEU A 805 -3.40 9.02 40.46
CA LEU A 805 -4.29 9.60 41.48
C LEU A 805 -4.67 11.08 41.24
N GLY A 806 -4.51 11.59 40.03
CA GLY A 806 -4.80 13.00 39.74
C GLY A 806 -4.73 13.40 38.27
N TYR A 807 -4.69 14.70 38.05
CA TYR A 807 -4.47 15.35 36.76
C TYR A 807 -3.02 15.83 36.68
N ALA A 808 -2.08 14.90 36.39
CA ALA A 808 -0.64 15.15 36.55
C ALA A 808 -0.06 16.23 35.61
N ILE A 809 -0.66 16.44 34.42
CA ILE A 809 -0.26 17.52 33.51
C ILE A 809 -0.73 18.88 34.04
N GLU A 810 -1.95 18.97 34.57
CA GLU A 810 -2.47 20.14 35.26
C GLU A 810 -1.66 20.44 36.53
N THR A 811 -1.26 19.43 37.32
CA THR A 811 -0.36 19.62 38.47
C THR A 811 1.00 20.17 38.06
N ALA A 812 1.54 19.78 36.90
CA ALA A 812 2.79 20.32 36.37
C ALA A 812 2.66 21.78 35.87
N ILE A 813 1.47 22.19 35.40
CA ILE A 813 1.17 23.57 34.96
C ILE A 813 0.84 24.47 36.15
N HIS A 814 -0.13 24.05 36.97
CA HIS A 814 -0.67 24.79 38.10
C HIS A 814 -1.38 23.85 39.09
N ASP A 815 -0.73 23.53 40.21
CA ASP A 815 -1.33 22.68 41.23
C ASP A 815 -2.50 23.33 41.99
N GLY A 816 -3.47 22.51 42.41
CA GLY A 816 -4.69 22.96 43.08
C GLY A 816 -5.68 21.82 43.39
N PRO A 817 -6.67 22.05 44.27
CA PRO A 817 -7.59 21.01 44.76
C PRO A 817 -8.45 20.34 43.68
N TYR A 818 -8.60 20.98 42.52
CA TYR A 818 -9.31 20.44 41.34
C TYR A 818 -8.51 19.38 40.56
N ASN A 819 -7.19 19.27 40.79
CA ASN A 819 -6.36 18.23 40.18
C ASN A 819 -6.54 16.85 40.85
N TYR A 820 -7.15 16.82 42.04
CA TYR A 820 -7.31 15.63 42.86
C TYR A 820 -8.76 15.14 42.84
N TYR A 821 -8.95 13.82 42.77
CA TYR A 821 -10.29 13.23 42.72
C TYR A 821 -10.33 11.85 43.40
N SER A 822 -11.54 11.34 43.63
CA SER A 822 -11.72 9.99 44.16
C SER A 822 -11.20 8.95 43.18
N ASN A 823 -10.13 8.24 43.55
CA ASN A 823 -9.62 7.09 42.82
C ASN A 823 -10.71 6.01 42.67
N TRP A 824 -10.66 5.26 41.58
CA TRP A 824 -11.49 4.08 41.32
C TRP A 824 -10.61 2.83 41.31
N ASN A 825 -11.15 1.67 41.65
CA ASN A 825 -10.49 0.40 41.35
C ASN A 825 -10.80 0.05 39.88
N TYR A 826 -10.00 0.57 38.96
CA TYR A 826 -10.22 0.44 37.52
C TYR A 826 -10.22 -1.03 37.08
N THR A 827 -9.33 -1.84 37.65
CA THR A 827 -9.28 -3.30 37.44
C THR A 827 -10.61 -3.97 37.82
N SER A 828 -11.18 -3.71 39.00
CA SER A 828 -12.47 -4.26 39.41
C SER A 828 -13.65 -3.71 38.61
N LEU A 829 -13.62 -2.42 38.26
CA LEU A 829 -14.66 -1.79 37.45
C LEU A 829 -14.68 -2.39 36.03
N ALA A 830 -13.52 -2.63 35.43
CA ALA A 830 -13.40 -3.31 34.14
C ALA A 830 -13.98 -4.72 34.19
N ASN A 831 -13.62 -5.52 35.21
CA ASN A 831 -14.18 -6.86 35.40
C ASN A 831 -15.70 -6.86 35.56
N SER A 832 -16.28 -5.83 36.18
CA SER A 832 -17.74 -5.72 36.32
C SER A 832 -18.47 -5.66 34.97
N LEU A 833 -17.85 -5.08 33.93
CA LEU A 833 -18.39 -5.01 32.57
C LEU A 833 -18.32 -6.33 31.80
N CYS A 834 -17.56 -7.33 32.28
CA CYS A 834 -17.52 -8.67 31.68
C CYS A 834 -18.58 -9.64 32.22
N SER A 835 -19.44 -9.19 33.14
CA SER A 835 -20.40 -10.05 33.84
C SER A 835 -21.53 -10.52 32.93
N THR A 836 -21.89 -11.81 33.03
CA THR A 836 -23.06 -12.39 32.34
C THR A 836 -24.36 -11.68 32.71
N PHE A 837 -25.36 -11.69 31.80
CA PHE A 837 -26.69 -11.14 32.03
C PHE A 837 -27.29 -11.58 33.38
N HIS A 838 -27.57 -10.62 34.26
CA HIS A 838 -28.16 -10.87 35.58
C HIS A 838 -29.70 -10.98 35.56
N ALA A 839 -30.31 -10.85 34.38
CA ALA A 839 -31.74 -10.98 34.14
C ALA A 839 -31.97 -11.83 32.88
N PHE A 840 -33.01 -12.67 32.89
CA PHE A 840 -33.40 -13.48 31.73
C PHE A 840 -33.99 -12.58 30.64
N TYR A 841 -33.26 -12.40 29.54
CA TYR A 841 -33.69 -11.60 28.39
C TYR A 841 -33.28 -12.28 27.09
N ASP A 842 -34.27 -12.67 26.28
CA ASP A 842 -34.09 -13.39 25.01
C ASP A 842 -33.91 -12.37 23.87
N ASN A 843 -32.69 -11.84 23.74
CA ASN A 843 -32.35 -10.83 22.74
C ASN A 843 -31.83 -11.48 21.44
N PRO A 844 -32.60 -11.48 20.33
CA PRO A 844 -32.17 -12.11 19.08
C PRO A 844 -31.04 -11.37 18.36
N TYR A 845 -30.65 -10.18 18.83
CA TYR A 845 -29.55 -9.37 18.30
C TYR A 845 -28.25 -9.49 19.11
N VAL A 846 -28.24 -10.30 20.18
CA VAL A 846 -27.04 -10.64 20.95
C VAL A 846 -26.57 -12.03 20.52
N ASP A 847 -25.28 -12.18 20.20
CA ASP A 847 -24.72 -13.51 19.89
C ASP A 847 -24.86 -14.43 21.12
N HIS A 848 -25.69 -15.47 21.01
CA HIS A 848 -25.92 -16.43 22.09
C HIS A 848 -24.64 -17.19 22.53
N LYS A 849 -23.52 -17.10 21.80
CA LYS A 849 -22.20 -17.53 22.29
C LYS A 849 -21.66 -16.67 23.44
N LEU A 850 -22.24 -15.49 23.69
CA LEU A 850 -21.95 -14.66 24.87
C LEU A 850 -22.60 -15.22 26.14
N THR A 851 -23.71 -15.97 26.03
CA THR A 851 -24.36 -16.62 27.18
C THR A 851 -23.71 -17.93 27.64
N GLU A 852 -22.87 -18.57 26.81
CA GLU A 852 -22.24 -19.85 27.14
C GLU A 852 -20.90 -19.74 27.90
N THR A 853 -20.19 -18.60 27.79
CA THR A 853 -18.79 -18.48 28.25
C THR A 853 -18.64 -17.92 29.66
N CYS A 854 -19.06 -18.69 30.67
CA CYS A 854 -18.64 -18.47 32.06
C CYS A 854 -17.16 -18.90 32.30
N SER A 855 -16.57 -19.64 31.35
CA SER A 855 -15.25 -20.28 31.44
C SER A 855 -14.11 -19.58 30.70
N ASP A 856 -14.39 -18.64 29.78
CA ASP A 856 -13.36 -17.91 29.03
C ASP A 856 -13.81 -16.46 28.73
N PRO A 857 -13.45 -15.48 29.58
CA PRO A 857 -13.88 -14.09 29.41
C PRO A 857 -13.18 -13.42 28.21
N PRO A 858 -13.85 -12.51 27.48
CA PRO A 858 -13.29 -11.82 26.30
C PRO A 858 -12.18 -10.80 26.65
N MET A 859 -11.96 -10.53 27.93
CA MET A 859 -10.96 -9.61 28.47
C MET A 859 -10.23 -10.29 29.63
N PHE A 860 -9.00 -9.84 29.91
CA PHE A 860 -8.45 -9.91 31.25
C PHE A 860 -7.99 -8.52 31.72
N SER A 861 -8.11 -8.28 33.03
CA SER A 861 -7.52 -7.11 33.68
C SER A 861 -6.34 -7.51 34.56
N ALA A 862 -5.37 -6.61 34.76
CA ALA A 862 -4.32 -6.78 35.77
C ALA A 862 -3.93 -5.41 36.36
N GLN A 863 -3.80 -5.37 37.69
CA GLN A 863 -3.15 -4.24 38.36
C GLN A 863 -1.63 -4.47 38.36
N ILE A 864 -0.89 -3.45 37.98
CA ILE A 864 0.55 -3.47 37.72
C ILE A 864 1.21 -2.54 38.74
N THR A 865 1.86 -3.13 39.73
CA THR A 865 2.55 -2.41 40.83
C THR A 865 4.07 -2.54 40.74
N THR A 866 4.56 -3.51 39.97
CA THR A 866 5.99 -3.80 39.78
C THR A 866 6.29 -4.11 38.31
N THR A 867 7.58 -4.01 37.94
CA THR A 867 8.07 -4.46 36.63
C THR A 867 7.78 -5.94 36.37
N THR A 868 7.74 -6.77 37.42
CA THR A 868 7.40 -8.19 37.32
C THR A 868 5.95 -8.39 36.90
N ASP A 869 5.01 -7.64 37.50
CA ASP A 869 3.59 -7.67 37.15
C ASP A 869 3.40 -7.29 35.67
N LEU A 870 4.08 -6.23 35.22
CA LEU A 870 4.06 -5.78 33.83
C LEU A 870 4.55 -6.88 32.87
N LEU A 871 5.68 -7.52 33.18
CA LEU A 871 6.24 -8.60 32.36
C LEU A 871 5.40 -9.88 32.38
N ILE A 872 4.61 -10.12 33.42
CA ILE A 872 3.63 -11.22 33.48
C ILE A 872 2.41 -10.86 32.62
N ALA A 873 1.86 -9.65 32.77
CA ALA A 873 0.69 -9.19 32.02
C ALA A 873 0.96 -9.05 30.52
N LEU A 874 2.14 -8.56 30.12
CA LEU A 874 2.56 -8.50 28.71
C LEU A 874 2.69 -9.90 28.10
N ARG A 875 3.31 -10.86 28.80
CA ARG A 875 3.38 -12.26 28.34
C ARG A 875 1.99 -12.87 28.25
N ARG A 876 1.10 -12.59 29.19
CA ARG A 876 -0.30 -13.01 29.13
C ARG A 876 -1.02 -12.42 27.91
N ALA A 877 -0.84 -11.13 27.63
CA ALA A 877 -1.39 -10.50 26.44
C ALA A 877 -0.89 -11.18 25.15
N GLU A 878 0.39 -11.55 25.08
CA GLU A 878 0.98 -12.27 23.94
C GLU A 878 0.40 -13.69 23.75
N HIS A 879 0.16 -14.41 24.84
CA HIS A 879 -0.42 -15.77 24.81
C HIS A 879 -1.95 -15.78 24.65
N GLU A 880 -2.65 -14.71 25.03
CA GLU A 880 -4.09 -14.51 24.86
C GLU A 880 -4.39 -13.39 23.83
N PRO A 881 -3.97 -13.52 22.55
CA PRO A 881 -3.98 -12.43 21.57
C PRO A 881 -5.38 -12.01 21.10
N LYS A 882 -6.41 -12.82 21.40
CA LYS A 882 -7.81 -12.55 21.07
C LYS A 882 -8.57 -11.79 22.17
N LYS A 883 -7.94 -11.53 23.32
CA LYS A 883 -8.58 -10.83 24.44
C LYS A 883 -8.16 -9.38 24.52
N LEU A 884 -9.08 -8.55 25.01
CA LEU A 884 -8.75 -7.22 25.50
C LEU A 884 -7.87 -7.38 26.76
N ALA A 885 -6.77 -6.62 26.83
CA ALA A 885 -5.89 -6.59 28.00
C ALA A 885 -6.01 -5.22 28.68
N PHE A 886 -6.59 -5.16 29.86
CA PHE A 886 -6.78 -3.93 30.63
C PHE A 886 -5.77 -3.85 31.77
N LEU A 887 -4.76 -2.99 31.64
CA LEU A 887 -3.57 -2.98 32.50
C LEU A 887 -3.51 -1.67 33.29
N GLU A 888 -3.80 -1.75 34.59
CA GLU A 888 -3.79 -0.60 35.51
C GLU A 888 -2.39 -0.42 36.10
N CYS A 889 -1.60 0.48 35.51
CA CYS A 889 -0.27 0.85 35.99
C CYS A 889 -0.38 1.85 37.15
N CYS A 890 -0.20 1.37 38.38
CA CYS A 890 -0.13 2.21 39.57
C CYS A 890 1.27 2.83 39.64
N ILE A 891 1.34 4.15 39.45
CA ILE A 891 2.59 4.94 39.47
C ILE A 891 2.50 6.05 40.51
N ASP A 892 3.64 6.52 41.01
CA ASP A 892 3.66 7.62 41.98
C ASP A 892 3.22 8.94 41.31
N PRO A 893 2.39 9.79 41.94
CA PRO A 893 1.98 11.07 41.36
C PRO A 893 3.15 12.00 40.99
N SER A 894 4.33 11.83 41.61
CA SER A 894 5.54 12.59 41.30
C SER A 894 6.41 11.97 40.19
N ASP A 895 6.11 10.75 39.74
CA ASP A 895 6.82 10.06 38.64
C ASP A 895 6.36 10.57 37.27
N ILE A 896 6.61 11.86 37.03
CA ILE A 896 6.34 12.56 35.78
C ILE A 896 7.64 12.79 34.99
N SER A 897 7.57 12.70 33.67
CA SER A 897 8.75 12.84 32.81
C SER A 897 9.38 14.24 32.91
N SER A 898 10.70 14.32 32.74
CA SER A 898 11.42 15.60 32.72
C SER A 898 10.99 16.53 31.58
N SER A 899 10.40 16.00 30.50
CA SER A 899 9.75 16.81 29.46
C SER A 899 8.41 17.36 29.93
N LEU A 900 7.59 16.59 30.66
CA LEU A 900 6.34 17.09 31.25
C LEU A 900 6.59 18.16 32.32
N GLN A 901 7.63 18.01 33.15
CA GLN A 901 8.06 19.03 34.11
C GLN A 901 8.47 20.34 33.41
N ARG A 902 9.26 20.27 32.34
CA ARG A 902 9.67 21.44 31.54
C ARG A 902 8.47 22.10 30.83
N PHE A 903 7.61 21.29 30.24
CA PHE A 903 6.36 21.72 29.61
C PHE A 903 5.46 22.48 30.59
N GLY A 904 5.18 21.88 31.75
CA GLY A 904 4.31 22.46 32.78
C GLY A 904 4.84 23.79 33.30
N LEU A 905 6.15 23.88 33.57
CA LEU A 905 6.79 25.13 33.96
C LEU A 905 6.65 26.23 32.88
N ALA A 906 6.88 25.91 31.61
CA ALA A 906 6.79 26.87 30.51
C ALA A 906 5.35 27.40 30.34
N VAL A 907 4.36 26.51 30.29
CA VAL A 907 2.94 26.86 30.12
C VAL A 907 2.39 27.58 31.36
N GLY A 908 2.69 27.10 32.56
CA GLY A 908 2.22 27.64 33.83
C GLY A 908 2.79 29.03 34.18
N THR A 909 3.94 29.39 33.61
CA THR A 909 4.49 30.75 33.72
C THR A 909 3.72 31.70 32.80
N ARG A 910 3.50 31.31 31.53
CA ARG A 910 2.80 32.15 30.54
C ARG A 910 1.33 32.40 30.89
N GLY A 911 0.64 31.42 31.46
CA GLY A 911 -0.74 31.56 31.95
C GLY A 911 -0.93 32.56 33.12
N LYS A 912 0.17 33.17 33.62
CA LYS A 912 0.17 34.24 34.62
C LYS A 912 0.67 35.59 34.08
N GLU A 913 1.19 35.60 32.85
CA GLU A 913 1.72 36.80 32.17
C GLU A 913 0.78 37.34 31.07
N ALA A 914 -0.22 36.54 30.67
CA ALA A 914 -1.36 36.94 29.83
C ALA A 914 -2.58 37.33 30.68
#